data_AF-A0A317DNQ4-F1
#
_entry.id   AF-A0A317DNQ4-F1
#
_cell.length_a   1.000
_cell.length_b   1.000
_cell.length_c   1.000
_cell.angle_alpha   90.00
_cell.angle_beta   90.00
_cell.angle_gamma   90.00
#
_symmetry.space_group_name_H-M   'P 1'
#
loop_
_entity.id
_entity.type
_entity.pdbx_description
1 polymer ?
#
loop_
_entity_poly.entity_id
_entity_poly.type
_entity_poly.pdbx_seq_one_letter_code
_entity_poly.pdbx_strand_id
1 'polypeptide(L)'
;MVLALGVAARPSPAFAANGDLVQQTNFAQPCSSGIGVGIAFDGKNLWYSCYASSPDLYKADPITGAVLASYTVAGGLGALAWDGNRKKIWAGWGGAGADGDVRLIDPATGTGAVVFNAPDAGAIEGLDDGLAYDAQDDSLLISPDTSTTIFHYSTAGASLGSFGWSGSGCYNSGLAIGGQLLFQGSDGCNHVWVVQRSTHAPAFDFATGAGGVRDEDLECDSVTFSPKTVMWSMEAYEPRRAIAFEIPPGSCATGGGVDSDGDGLLDEWETSGITIDPDGAGPLAPQFTDLPAMGADKNKPDIFLQIDWMADATHNQKLSAAALKKVVDAFAASPYVSPTGSVGINLHIDEGSSSIMNYATNATWGSMSKANQLAYVANLGTSGGGGYDWSAFQTLKDANFTPTGRTPIFHYVVAAHNYDSTTSSGISRGIGASDLIVSLGSFTAGTGSDSEQAGTLMHELGHNLSLHHGGGDDTNYKPNYLSIMSYGFQMSGVIKGGAAGTFDYSRSALGSLNESSLNEPAGIGAAGYGTRHWCPTPAPGAYVAVNNAGGAIDWNCNGNSTETGVSFDINHDGANGTLNGYNDWANLKLKGGAIGLAGVTPDLPMITDNNETMTPEEEQKSPPTSRYTFTGFFSPVDNPPTANLAKAGSAIPVKFSLGGDQGLDIFAAGSPASQPVACDSGAPLDDIEQTVSPGNATLTYDPATDQYTYVWKTTKSWAGTCHHLTVTFNDGTQHSADFKFK
;
A
#
# COMPACT_ATOMS: atom_id res chain seq x y z
N MET A 1 15.14 -46.91 -21.21
CA MET A 1 13.82 -47.27 -20.65
C MET A 1 13.85 -46.86 -19.18
N VAL A 2 13.60 -45.57 -18.93
CA VAL A 2 13.60 -44.96 -17.59
C VAL A 2 12.13 -44.70 -17.28
N LEU A 3 11.64 -45.30 -16.20
CA LEU A 3 10.26 -45.17 -15.74
C LEU A 3 9.99 -43.72 -15.35
N ALA A 4 9.08 -43.06 -16.07
CA ALA A 4 8.43 -41.85 -15.60
C ALA A 4 7.45 -42.24 -14.48
N LEU A 5 7.82 -41.96 -13.23
CA LEU A 5 6.86 -41.93 -12.13
C LEU A 5 6.07 -40.63 -12.26
N GLY A 6 4.88 -40.73 -12.87
CA GLY A 6 3.91 -39.66 -12.83
C GLY A 6 3.53 -39.38 -11.38
N VAL A 7 3.82 -38.17 -10.91
CA VAL A 7 3.23 -37.64 -9.68
C VAL A 7 1.74 -37.49 -10.00
N ALA A 8 0.93 -38.43 -9.53
CA ALA A 8 -0.51 -38.24 -9.50
C ALA A 8 -0.77 -37.05 -8.57
N ALA A 9 -1.30 -35.96 -9.13
CA ALA A 9 -1.92 -34.91 -8.33
C ALA A 9 -2.89 -35.60 -7.36
N ARG A 10 -2.61 -35.51 -6.07
CA ARG A 10 -3.56 -35.96 -5.06
C ARG A 10 -4.78 -35.06 -5.22
N PRO A 11 -6.00 -35.62 -5.32
CA PRO A 11 -7.18 -34.79 -5.17
C PRO A 11 -7.07 -34.10 -3.81
N SER A 12 -7.17 -32.77 -3.81
CA SER A 12 -7.26 -31.98 -2.59
C SER A 12 -8.37 -32.59 -1.72
N PRO A 13 -8.13 -32.85 -0.42
CA PRO A 13 -9.23 -33.13 0.48
C PRO A 13 -10.19 -31.93 0.41
N ALA A 14 -11.47 -32.19 0.23
CA ALA A 14 -12.49 -31.16 0.19
C ALA A 14 -12.44 -30.37 1.51
N PHE A 15 -12.45 -29.04 1.41
CA PHE A 15 -12.68 -28.11 2.52
C PHE A 15 -13.84 -28.60 3.40
N ALA A 16 -13.87 -28.23 4.69
CA ALA A 16 -15.17 -27.95 5.30
C ALA A 16 -15.72 -26.81 4.47
N ALA A 17 -16.78 -27.09 3.72
CA ALA A 17 -17.27 -26.10 2.79
C ALA A 17 -17.83 -24.94 3.60
N ASN A 18 -17.64 -23.71 3.13
CA ASN A 18 -18.49 -22.61 3.57
C ASN A 18 -19.93 -23.11 3.59
N GLY A 19 -20.66 -22.88 4.69
CA GLY A 19 -21.98 -23.47 4.89
C GLY A 19 -22.03 -24.79 5.66
N ASP A 20 -20.89 -25.30 6.18
CA ASP A 20 -20.91 -26.46 7.06
C ASP A 20 -21.68 -26.15 8.36
N LEU A 21 -22.56 -27.06 8.76
CA LEU A 21 -23.36 -26.91 9.97
C LEU A 21 -22.47 -27.04 11.21
N VAL A 22 -22.33 -25.96 11.99
CA VAL A 22 -21.58 -25.94 13.25
C VAL A 22 -22.49 -26.22 14.44
N GLN A 23 -23.64 -25.53 14.50
CA GLN A 23 -24.57 -25.62 15.62
C GLN A 23 -26.00 -25.37 15.14
N GLN A 24 -26.95 -26.08 15.73
CA GLN A 24 -28.37 -25.79 15.61
C GLN A 24 -28.95 -25.57 17.00
N THR A 25 -29.47 -24.37 17.25
CA THR A 25 -30.00 -23.96 18.54
C THR A 25 -31.50 -23.75 18.45
N ASN A 26 -32.25 -24.58 19.17
CA ASN A 26 -33.70 -24.40 19.33
C ASN A 26 -33.94 -23.45 20.49
N PHE A 27 -34.69 -22.38 20.28
CA PHE A 27 -35.00 -21.45 21.37
C PHE A 27 -36.03 -22.05 22.34
N ALA A 28 -35.81 -21.85 23.63
CA ALA A 28 -36.66 -22.42 24.67
C ALA A 28 -38.06 -21.79 24.75
N GLN A 29 -38.28 -20.63 24.10
CA GLN A 29 -39.57 -19.95 24.06
C GLN A 29 -40.03 -19.70 22.61
N PRO A 30 -41.16 -20.31 22.18
CA PRO A 30 -41.72 -20.06 20.86
C PRO A 30 -42.44 -18.72 20.78
N CYS A 31 -42.55 -18.14 19.58
CA CYS A 31 -43.43 -17.00 19.34
C CYS A 31 -44.90 -17.41 19.44
N SER A 32 -45.73 -16.57 20.06
CA SER A 32 -47.17 -16.80 20.12
C SER A 32 -47.85 -16.79 18.74
N SER A 33 -47.29 -16.07 17.78
CA SER A 33 -47.72 -16.05 16.37
C SER A 33 -47.27 -17.27 15.57
N GLY A 34 -46.27 -18.00 16.07
CA GLY A 34 -45.56 -19.03 15.32
C GLY A 34 -44.50 -18.51 14.33
N ILE A 35 -44.25 -17.20 14.29
CA ILE A 35 -43.35 -16.54 13.34
C ILE A 35 -42.36 -15.62 14.07
N GLY A 36 -41.07 -15.70 13.71
CA GLY A 36 -40.04 -14.74 14.13
C GLY A 36 -38.84 -14.82 13.21
N VAL A 37 -38.36 -13.66 12.74
CA VAL A 37 -37.42 -13.58 11.62
C VAL A 37 -36.06 -13.03 12.01
N GLY A 38 -35.99 -12.16 13.02
CA GLY A 38 -34.78 -11.40 13.28
C GLY A 38 -33.81 -12.10 14.23
N ILE A 39 -32.52 -11.94 13.97
CA ILE A 39 -31.42 -12.42 14.84
C ILE A 39 -30.36 -11.33 15.02
N ALA A 40 -29.85 -11.17 16.24
CA ALA A 40 -28.70 -10.33 16.52
C ALA A 40 -27.77 -10.98 17.55
N PHE A 41 -26.49 -10.62 17.58
CA PHE A 41 -25.48 -11.23 18.43
C PHE A 41 -24.66 -10.15 19.14
N ASP A 42 -24.76 -10.11 20.46
CA ASP A 42 -24.13 -9.05 21.27
C ASP A 42 -22.65 -9.31 21.61
N GLY A 43 -22.01 -10.26 20.92
CA GLY A 43 -20.68 -10.79 21.25
C GLY A 43 -20.70 -11.88 22.32
N LYS A 44 -21.88 -12.25 22.82
CA LYS A 44 -22.04 -13.30 23.84
C LYS A 44 -23.37 -14.06 23.74
N ASN A 45 -24.47 -13.37 23.44
CA ASN A 45 -25.82 -13.91 23.47
C ASN A 45 -26.52 -13.62 22.16
N LEU A 46 -27.39 -14.53 21.76
CA LEU A 46 -28.32 -14.30 20.67
C LEU A 46 -29.51 -13.49 21.17
N TRP A 47 -29.99 -12.63 20.29
CA TRP A 47 -31.24 -11.92 20.40
C TRP A 47 -32.11 -12.34 19.24
N TYR A 48 -33.40 -12.59 19.49
CA TYR A 48 -34.33 -12.93 18.43
C TYR A 48 -35.66 -12.22 18.60
N SER A 49 -36.25 -11.85 17.47
CA SER A 49 -37.56 -11.20 17.43
C SER A 49 -38.69 -12.21 17.24
N CYS A 50 -39.90 -11.82 17.65
CA CYS A 50 -41.13 -12.56 17.41
C CYS A 50 -42.16 -11.64 16.78
N TYR A 51 -42.47 -11.90 15.51
CA TYR A 51 -43.47 -11.15 14.76
C TYR A 51 -44.84 -11.26 15.43
N ALA A 52 -45.58 -10.15 15.50
CA ALA A 52 -46.96 -10.08 16.05
C ALA A 52 -47.17 -10.84 17.38
N SER A 53 -46.19 -10.81 18.29
CA SER A 53 -46.19 -11.54 19.55
C SER A 53 -46.01 -10.63 20.77
N SER A 54 -46.21 -11.19 21.97
CA SER A 54 -45.85 -10.50 23.22
C SER A 54 -45.51 -11.54 24.29
N PRO A 55 -44.28 -11.56 24.84
CA PRO A 55 -43.11 -10.76 24.48
C PRO A 55 -42.66 -10.95 23.01
N ASP A 56 -42.06 -9.93 22.41
CA ASP A 56 -41.63 -9.88 21.01
C ASP A 56 -40.11 -9.81 20.83
N LEU A 57 -39.33 -9.63 21.90
CA LEU A 57 -37.86 -9.70 21.89
C LEU A 57 -37.37 -10.63 22.99
N TYR A 58 -36.43 -11.50 22.66
CA TYR A 58 -35.83 -12.45 23.60
C TYR A 58 -34.32 -12.41 23.50
N LYS A 59 -33.67 -12.55 24.66
CA LYS A 59 -32.23 -12.81 24.78
C LYS A 59 -32.04 -14.28 25.13
N ALA A 60 -31.18 -14.99 24.42
CA ALA A 60 -30.94 -16.41 24.62
C ALA A 60 -29.45 -16.77 24.59
N ASP A 61 -29.12 -17.84 25.30
CA ASP A 61 -27.81 -18.47 25.23
C ASP A 61 -27.61 -19.14 23.84
N PRO A 62 -26.49 -18.88 23.14
CA PRO A 62 -26.29 -19.32 21.76
C PRO A 62 -26.15 -20.84 21.62
N ILE A 63 -25.78 -21.55 22.69
CA ILE A 63 -25.53 -23.01 22.66
C ILE A 63 -26.79 -23.77 23.07
N THR A 64 -27.43 -23.34 24.15
CA THR A 64 -28.54 -24.07 24.78
C THR A 64 -29.91 -23.57 24.34
N GLY A 65 -30.00 -22.37 23.77
CA GLY A 65 -31.26 -21.71 23.44
C GLY A 65 -32.07 -21.26 24.65
N ALA A 66 -31.50 -21.35 25.86
CA ALA A 66 -32.15 -20.94 27.09
C ALA A 66 -32.39 -19.44 27.09
N VAL A 67 -33.65 -19.02 27.30
CA VAL A 67 -34.02 -17.61 27.39
C VAL A 67 -33.52 -17.02 28.70
N LEU A 68 -32.73 -15.95 28.58
CA LEU A 68 -32.11 -15.22 29.68
C LEU A 68 -32.92 -13.96 30.05
N ALA A 69 -33.61 -13.37 29.08
CA ALA A 69 -34.50 -12.22 29.28
C ALA A 69 -35.53 -12.14 28.14
N SER A 70 -36.67 -11.50 28.39
CA SER A 70 -37.67 -11.21 27.36
C SER A 70 -38.30 -9.84 27.58
N TYR A 71 -38.69 -9.20 26.49
CA TYR A 71 -39.20 -7.83 26.47
C TYR A 71 -40.36 -7.70 25.47
N THR A 72 -41.22 -6.73 25.71
CA THR A 72 -42.26 -6.30 24.77
C THR A 72 -41.89 -4.91 24.28
N VAL A 73 -41.54 -4.78 23.01
CA VAL A 73 -41.16 -3.53 22.36
C VAL A 73 -42.37 -2.97 21.62
N ALA A 74 -42.75 -1.74 21.94
CA ALA A 74 -43.93 -1.15 21.32
C ALA A 74 -43.75 -1.04 19.79
N GLY A 75 -44.74 -1.54 19.04
CA GLY A 75 -44.81 -1.39 17.59
C GLY A 75 -44.27 -2.56 16.76
N GLY A 76 -44.01 -3.72 17.36
CA GLY A 76 -43.64 -4.95 16.64
C GLY A 76 -42.22 -4.91 16.06
N LEU A 77 -41.65 -6.10 15.83
CA LEU A 77 -40.26 -6.29 15.43
C LEU A 77 -40.17 -7.28 14.25
N GLY A 78 -39.40 -6.89 13.22
CA GLY A 78 -38.95 -7.75 12.12
C GLY A 78 -37.51 -8.22 12.36
N ALA A 79 -36.67 -8.11 11.33
CA ALA A 79 -35.23 -8.33 11.35
C ALA A 79 -34.52 -7.55 12.46
N LEU A 80 -33.38 -8.06 12.93
CA LEU A 80 -32.56 -7.44 13.96
C LEU A 80 -31.13 -7.25 13.45
N ALA A 81 -30.42 -6.25 13.97
CA ALA A 81 -28.98 -6.13 13.77
C ALA A 81 -28.31 -5.60 15.04
N TRP A 82 -27.17 -6.17 15.41
CA TRP A 82 -26.39 -5.64 16.52
C TRP A 82 -25.59 -4.39 16.12
N ASP A 83 -25.81 -3.28 16.84
CA ASP A 83 -24.99 -2.08 16.73
C ASP A 83 -23.79 -2.18 17.68
N GLY A 84 -22.64 -2.57 17.14
CA GLY A 84 -21.40 -2.70 17.90
C GLY A 84 -20.91 -1.39 18.52
N ASN A 85 -21.20 -0.25 17.90
CA ASN A 85 -20.76 1.08 18.32
C ASN A 85 -21.59 1.61 19.49
N ARG A 86 -22.92 1.51 19.39
CA ARG A 86 -23.87 1.99 20.41
C ARG A 86 -24.17 0.96 21.48
N LYS A 87 -23.82 -0.31 21.26
CA LYS A 87 -24.23 -1.47 22.07
C LYS A 87 -25.76 -1.57 22.19
N LYS A 88 -26.43 -1.46 21.03
CA LYS A 88 -27.88 -1.44 20.89
C LYS A 88 -28.33 -2.39 19.79
N ILE A 89 -29.64 -2.63 19.70
CA ILE A 89 -30.22 -3.49 18.66
C ILE A 89 -31.03 -2.61 17.72
N TRP A 90 -30.67 -2.60 16.44
CA TRP A 90 -31.55 -2.10 15.40
C TRP A 90 -32.62 -3.16 15.10
N ALA A 91 -33.84 -2.72 14.85
CA ALA A 91 -34.92 -3.61 14.45
C ALA A 91 -35.70 -3.01 13.28
N GLY A 92 -35.94 -3.84 12.28
CA GLY A 92 -36.80 -3.54 11.15
C GLY A 92 -38.28 -3.62 11.53
N TRP A 93 -39.12 -3.22 10.60
CA TRP A 93 -40.55 -3.18 10.78
C TRP A 93 -41.14 -4.60 10.91
N GLY A 94 -42.04 -4.80 11.88
CA GLY A 94 -42.66 -6.09 12.18
C GLY A 94 -44.19 -6.07 12.16
N GLY A 95 -44.79 -5.42 11.16
CA GLY A 95 -46.24 -5.43 10.91
C GLY A 95 -47.10 -4.58 11.85
N ALA A 96 -46.48 -3.80 12.76
CA ALA A 96 -47.16 -2.83 13.62
C ALA A 96 -46.46 -1.47 13.56
N GLY A 97 -47.19 -0.39 13.85
CA GLY A 97 -46.67 0.97 13.62
C GLY A 97 -46.87 1.42 12.17
N ALA A 98 -45.97 2.27 11.66
CA ALA A 98 -45.98 2.68 10.26
C ALA A 98 -45.07 1.76 9.43
N ASP A 99 -45.49 1.46 8.21
CA ASP A 99 -44.75 0.59 7.29
C ASP A 99 -43.33 1.13 7.07
N GLY A 100 -42.32 0.28 7.30
CA GLY A 100 -40.89 0.65 7.24
C GLY A 100 -40.35 1.37 8.48
N ASP A 101 -41.05 1.35 9.62
CA ASP A 101 -40.51 1.83 10.90
C ASP A 101 -39.21 1.10 11.26
N VAL A 102 -38.11 1.87 11.42
CA VAL A 102 -36.83 1.36 11.92
C VAL A 102 -36.64 1.82 13.36
N ARG A 103 -36.40 0.84 14.25
CA ARG A 103 -36.32 1.06 15.70
C ARG A 103 -34.90 0.84 16.21
N LEU A 104 -34.55 1.58 17.26
CA LEU A 104 -33.34 1.36 18.03
C LEU A 104 -33.71 0.99 19.47
N ILE A 105 -33.26 -0.18 19.91
CA ILE A 105 -33.65 -0.81 21.17
C ILE A 105 -32.46 -0.81 22.13
N ASP A 106 -32.72 -0.42 23.37
CA ASP A 106 -31.79 -0.58 24.48
C ASP A 106 -31.91 -2.01 25.05
N PRO A 107 -30.88 -2.87 24.89
CA PRO A 107 -30.93 -4.26 25.34
C PRO A 107 -30.96 -4.41 26.87
N ALA A 108 -30.60 -3.37 27.63
CA ALA A 108 -30.63 -3.42 29.10
C ALA A 108 -32.04 -3.23 29.66
N THR A 109 -32.91 -2.52 28.94
CA THR A 109 -34.27 -2.17 29.41
C THR A 109 -35.37 -2.75 28.54
N GLY A 110 -35.07 -3.16 27.30
CA GLY A 110 -36.05 -3.53 26.28
C GLY A 110 -36.83 -2.36 25.71
N THR A 111 -36.43 -1.11 25.97
CA THR A 111 -37.11 0.07 25.41
C THR A 111 -36.62 0.35 24.00
N GLY A 112 -37.53 0.34 23.02
CA GLY A 112 -37.26 0.71 21.64
C GLY A 112 -38.03 1.95 21.20
N ALA A 113 -37.40 2.82 20.41
CA ALA A 113 -38.03 3.97 19.78
C ALA A 113 -37.84 3.92 18.27
N VAL A 114 -38.84 4.40 17.52
CA VAL A 114 -38.69 4.63 16.07
C VAL A 114 -37.69 5.77 15.89
N VAL A 115 -36.64 5.51 15.12
CA VAL A 115 -35.61 6.51 14.78
C VAL A 115 -35.97 7.18 13.46
N PHE A 116 -36.37 6.38 12.47
CA PHE A 116 -36.83 6.87 11.18
C PHE A 116 -37.80 5.88 10.54
N ASN A 117 -38.39 6.31 9.42
CA ASN A 117 -39.22 5.49 8.56
C ASN A 117 -38.48 5.30 7.22
N ALA A 118 -38.38 4.06 6.75
CA ALA A 118 -37.77 3.65 5.49
C ALA A 118 -38.88 3.37 4.46
N PRO A 119 -39.45 4.40 3.79
CA PRO A 119 -40.66 4.24 3.00
C PRO A 119 -40.49 3.32 1.80
N ASP A 120 -39.28 3.28 1.22
CA ASP A 120 -39.00 2.42 0.07
C ASP A 120 -38.89 0.94 0.46
N ALA A 121 -38.51 0.67 1.72
CA ALA A 121 -38.50 -0.67 2.29
C ALA A 121 -39.92 -1.10 2.74
N GLY A 122 -40.68 -0.20 3.35
CA GLY A 122 -42.05 -0.47 3.83
C GLY A 122 -43.12 -0.65 2.74
N ALA A 123 -42.79 -0.48 1.46
CA ALA A 123 -43.76 -0.58 0.37
C ALA A 123 -44.08 -2.04 -0.06
N ILE A 124 -43.36 -3.02 0.47
CA ILE A 124 -43.51 -4.46 0.15
C ILE A 124 -44.09 -5.15 1.39
N GLU A 125 -45.16 -5.96 1.22
CA GLU A 125 -46.07 -6.38 2.30
C GLU A 125 -45.39 -7.11 3.47
N GLY A 126 -45.69 -6.68 4.71
CA GLY A 126 -45.73 -7.55 5.89
C GLY A 126 -44.71 -7.26 6.99
N LEU A 127 -43.41 -7.27 6.66
CA LEU A 127 -42.29 -7.01 7.58
C LEU A 127 -40.95 -6.83 6.83
N ASP A 128 -39.93 -6.33 7.53
CA ASP A 128 -38.54 -6.40 7.09
C ASP A 128 -37.92 -7.71 7.60
N ASP A 129 -37.40 -8.54 6.70
CA ASP A 129 -36.79 -9.83 7.06
C ASP A 129 -35.26 -9.74 7.20
N GLY A 130 -34.62 -8.77 6.54
CA GLY A 130 -33.17 -8.62 6.57
C GLY A 130 -32.73 -7.25 7.05
N LEU A 131 -31.84 -7.23 8.03
CA LEU A 131 -31.26 -6.00 8.51
C LEU A 131 -29.79 -6.19 8.84
N ALA A 132 -28.93 -5.34 8.28
CA ALA A 132 -27.53 -5.33 8.66
C ALA A 132 -27.10 -3.92 9.07
N TYR A 133 -26.39 -3.83 10.20
CA TYR A 133 -25.71 -2.60 10.61
C TYR A 133 -24.30 -2.58 10.05
N ASP A 134 -23.97 -1.49 9.36
CA ASP A 134 -22.64 -1.20 8.88
C ASP A 134 -21.96 -0.22 9.84
N ALA A 135 -20.99 -0.72 10.58
CA ALA A 135 -20.30 0.07 11.59
C ALA A 135 -19.24 0.99 10.99
N GLN A 136 -18.86 0.78 9.72
CA GLN A 136 -17.85 1.57 9.01
C GLN A 136 -18.33 2.99 8.68
N ASP A 137 -19.56 3.11 8.17
CA ASP A 137 -20.15 4.37 7.73
C ASP A 137 -21.42 4.76 8.51
N ASP A 138 -21.72 4.02 9.57
CA ASP A 138 -22.84 4.23 10.47
C ASP A 138 -24.18 4.24 9.74
N SER A 139 -24.46 3.14 9.06
CA SER A 139 -25.61 2.96 8.18
C SER A 139 -26.30 1.59 8.37
N LEU A 140 -27.45 1.43 7.72
CA LEU A 140 -28.27 0.22 7.74
C LEU A 140 -28.57 -0.22 6.31
N LEU A 141 -28.39 -1.51 6.05
CA LEU A 141 -28.92 -2.20 4.88
C LEU A 141 -30.20 -2.92 5.28
N ILE A 142 -31.26 -2.72 4.51
CA ILE A 142 -32.60 -3.21 4.80
C ILE A 142 -33.10 -4.00 3.60
N SER A 143 -33.57 -5.23 3.85
CA SER A 143 -34.32 -6.04 2.89
C SER A 143 -35.74 -6.29 3.40
N PRO A 144 -36.75 -5.80 2.68
CA PRO A 144 -38.14 -6.19 2.91
C PRO A 144 -38.38 -7.68 2.61
N ASP A 145 -39.47 -8.23 3.14
CA ASP A 145 -39.92 -9.60 2.81
C ASP A 145 -40.05 -9.77 1.29
N THR A 146 -39.55 -10.89 0.77
CA THR A 146 -39.50 -11.25 -0.65
C THR A 146 -38.95 -10.16 -1.60
N SER A 147 -37.96 -9.38 -1.16
CA SER A 147 -37.37 -8.32 -2.00
C SER A 147 -36.24 -8.83 -2.91
N THR A 148 -36.09 -8.21 -4.09
CA THR A 148 -34.88 -8.32 -4.91
C THR A 148 -33.99 -7.08 -4.82
N THR A 149 -34.39 -6.11 -4.00
CA THR A 149 -33.72 -4.83 -3.80
C THR A 149 -33.33 -4.67 -2.34
N ILE A 150 -32.07 -4.34 -2.11
CA ILE A 150 -31.54 -3.98 -0.80
C ILE A 150 -31.47 -2.45 -0.74
N PHE A 151 -32.01 -1.87 0.32
CA PHE A 151 -32.04 -0.43 0.53
C PHE A 151 -30.98 -0.01 1.55
N HIS A 152 -30.33 1.13 1.30
CA HIS A 152 -29.25 1.64 2.14
C HIS A 152 -29.66 2.98 2.75
N TYR A 153 -29.63 3.06 4.08
CA TYR A 153 -30.00 4.25 4.84
C TYR A 153 -28.93 4.59 5.86
N SER A 154 -28.65 5.89 6.06
CA SER A 154 -27.94 6.31 7.27
C SER A 154 -28.75 5.98 8.53
N THR A 155 -28.10 5.88 9.70
CA THR A 155 -28.81 5.70 10.98
C THR A 155 -29.73 6.86 11.36
N ALA A 156 -29.65 8.00 10.65
CA ALA A 156 -30.56 9.13 10.76
C ALA A 156 -31.76 9.07 9.78
N GLY A 157 -31.82 8.05 8.92
CA GLY A 157 -32.92 7.82 7.97
C GLY A 157 -32.78 8.51 6.60
N ALA A 158 -31.66 9.15 6.31
CA ALA A 158 -31.38 9.61 4.95
C ALA A 158 -31.08 8.41 4.04
N SER A 159 -31.80 8.29 2.92
CA SER A 159 -31.52 7.29 1.89
C SER A 159 -30.15 7.55 1.26
N LEU A 160 -29.31 6.52 1.24
CA LEU A 160 -27.98 6.50 0.63
C LEU A 160 -27.99 5.80 -0.73
N GLY A 161 -29.08 5.09 -1.05
CA GLY A 161 -29.30 4.43 -2.32
C GLY A 161 -29.97 3.07 -2.16
N SER A 162 -29.95 2.29 -3.24
CA SER A 162 -30.41 0.91 -3.27
C SER A 162 -29.71 0.14 -4.38
N PHE A 163 -29.63 -1.17 -4.24
CA PHE A 163 -29.02 -2.04 -5.26
C PHE A 163 -29.74 -3.39 -5.32
N GLY A 164 -29.58 -4.09 -6.44
CA GLY A 164 -30.14 -5.43 -6.60
C GLY A 164 -29.34 -6.45 -5.79
N TRP A 165 -30.03 -7.37 -5.14
CA TRP A 165 -29.39 -8.52 -4.50
C TRP A 165 -28.70 -9.41 -5.56
N SER A 166 -27.72 -10.20 -5.13
CA SER A 166 -26.85 -10.98 -6.01
C SER A 166 -27.36 -12.38 -6.32
N GLY A 167 -28.36 -12.85 -5.56
CA GLY A 167 -28.94 -14.18 -5.71
C GLY A 167 -29.81 -14.33 -6.97
N SER A 168 -30.17 -15.57 -7.28
CA SER A 168 -31.03 -15.91 -8.42
C SER A 168 -32.13 -16.91 -8.06
N GLY A 169 -33.28 -16.79 -8.71
CA GLY A 169 -34.40 -17.74 -8.58
C GLY A 169 -35.30 -17.58 -7.35
N CYS A 170 -34.93 -16.69 -6.42
CA CYS A 170 -35.61 -16.49 -5.13
C CYS A 170 -35.60 -14.99 -4.77
N TYR A 171 -35.75 -14.67 -3.49
CA TYR A 171 -35.72 -13.32 -2.97
C TYR A 171 -34.72 -13.21 -1.83
N ASN A 172 -34.21 -12.01 -1.59
CA ASN A 172 -33.40 -11.72 -0.42
C ASN A 172 -34.32 -11.64 0.81
N SER A 173 -33.91 -12.32 1.87
CA SER A 173 -34.57 -12.25 3.16
C SER A 173 -33.57 -11.78 4.21
N GLY A 174 -32.39 -12.40 4.37
CA GLY A 174 -31.44 -12.01 5.43
C GLY A 174 -30.27 -11.15 4.98
N LEU A 175 -29.72 -10.35 5.90
CA LEU A 175 -28.54 -9.50 5.65
C LEU A 175 -27.57 -9.51 6.84
N ALA A 176 -26.27 -9.57 6.58
CA ALA A 176 -25.26 -9.33 7.61
C ALA A 176 -24.01 -8.66 7.01
N ILE A 177 -23.38 -7.76 7.78
CA ILE A 177 -22.09 -7.15 7.44
C ILE A 177 -20.97 -7.88 8.18
N GLY A 178 -19.97 -8.34 7.41
CA GLY A 178 -18.77 -8.97 7.92
C GLY A 178 -17.50 -8.13 7.78
N GLY A 179 -17.62 -6.80 7.79
CA GLY A 179 -16.52 -5.88 7.46
C GLY A 179 -16.53 -5.50 5.98
N GLN A 180 -15.60 -6.05 5.18
CA GLN A 180 -15.58 -5.78 3.73
C GLN A 180 -16.61 -6.60 2.93
N LEU A 181 -17.35 -7.50 3.59
CA LEU A 181 -18.30 -8.42 2.95
C LEU A 181 -19.73 -8.15 3.38
N LEU A 182 -20.66 -8.35 2.43
CA LEU A 182 -22.11 -8.37 2.66
C LEU A 182 -22.64 -9.77 2.38
N PHE A 183 -23.28 -10.37 3.37
CA PHE A 183 -23.96 -11.66 3.28
C PHE A 183 -25.44 -11.43 3.01
N GLN A 184 -25.99 -12.17 2.05
CA GLN A 184 -27.35 -12.05 1.57
C GLN A 184 -28.04 -13.42 1.63
N GLY A 185 -28.89 -13.61 2.65
CA GLY A 185 -29.72 -14.80 2.82
C GLY A 185 -30.87 -14.84 1.81
N SER A 186 -31.34 -16.04 1.51
CA SER A 186 -32.43 -16.24 0.56
C SER A 186 -33.68 -16.83 1.20
N ASP A 187 -34.83 -16.27 0.80
CA ASP A 187 -36.12 -16.75 1.25
C ASP A 187 -36.38 -18.14 0.67
N GLY A 188 -36.35 -19.16 1.55
CA GLY A 188 -36.76 -20.53 1.25
C GLY A 188 -35.86 -21.30 0.30
N CYS A 189 -34.82 -20.68 -0.25
CA CYS A 189 -33.90 -21.32 -1.19
C CYS A 189 -32.68 -21.94 -0.54
N ASN A 190 -32.56 -21.79 0.78
CA ASN A 190 -31.52 -22.43 1.59
C ASN A 190 -30.12 -22.11 1.06
N HIS A 191 -29.83 -20.81 0.87
CA HIS A 191 -28.59 -20.35 0.26
C HIS A 191 -28.26 -18.94 0.72
N VAL A 192 -26.97 -18.70 0.98
CA VAL A 192 -26.42 -17.38 1.30
C VAL A 192 -25.42 -16.99 0.22
N TRP A 193 -25.61 -15.80 -0.34
CA TRP A 193 -24.72 -15.19 -1.33
C TRP A 193 -23.84 -14.14 -0.65
N VAL A 194 -22.54 -14.13 -0.94
CA VAL A 194 -21.60 -13.19 -0.31
C VAL A 194 -20.93 -12.35 -1.38
N VAL A 195 -20.95 -11.04 -1.16
CA VAL A 195 -20.35 -10.06 -2.07
C VAL A 195 -19.43 -9.09 -1.35
N GLN A 196 -18.57 -8.45 -2.12
CA GLN A 196 -17.83 -7.28 -1.67
C GLN A 196 -18.80 -6.15 -1.33
N ARG A 197 -18.72 -5.61 -0.11
CA ARG A 197 -19.63 -4.59 0.41
C ARG A 197 -19.65 -3.32 -0.45
N SER A 198 -18.51 -2.89 -0.98
CA SER A 198 -18.40 -1.63 -1.73
C SER A 198 -18.73 -1.76 -3.22
N THR A 199 -18.41 -2.89 -3.85
CA THR A 199 -18.55 -3.08 -5.30
C THR A 199 -19.68 -4.02 -5.69
N HIS A 200 -20.21 -4.78 -4.73
CA HIS A 200 -21.17 -5.88 -4.93
C HIS A 200 -20.65 -6.98 -5.87
N ALA A 201 -19.33 -7.05 -6.08
CA ALA A 201 -18.71 -8.15 -6.81
C ALA A 201 -18.88 -9.46 -6.01
N PRO A 202 -19.21 -10.59 -6.67
CA PRO A 202 -19.29 -11.89 -6.00
C PRO A 202 -17.98 -12.22 -5.28
N ALA A 203 -18.07 -12.68 -4.04
CA ALA A 203 -16.93 -13.16 -3.25
C ALA A 203 -16.98 -14.70 -3.15
N PHE A 204 -18.03 -15.24 -2.55
CA PHE A 204 -18.33 -16.66 -2.46
C PHE A 204 -19.81 -16.87 -2.13
N ASP A 205 -20.25 -18.11 -2.02
CA ASP A 205 -21.61 -18.46 -1.63
C ASP A 205 -21.62 -19.83 -0.94
N PHE A 206 -22.72 -20.14 -0.24
CA PHE A 206 -22.90 -21.43 0.39
C PHE A 206 -24.36 -21.84 0.57
N ALA A 207 -24.61 -23.14 0.52
CA ALA A 207 -25.92 -23.71 0.76
C ALA A 207 -26.17 -23.89 2.28
N THR A 208 -27.37 -23.56 2.74
CA THR A 208 -27.83 -23.77 4.12
C THR A 208 -28.77 -25.00 4.24
N GLY A 209 -28.94 -25.73 3.12
CA GLY A 209 -29.89 -26.83 2.95
C GLY A 209 -29.70 -28.08 3.81
N ALA A 210 -28.66 -28.15 4.64
CA ALA A 210 -28.55 -29.14 5.70
C ALA A 210 -29.56 -28.91 6.85
N GLY A 211 -30.17 -27.72 6.93
CA GLY A 211 -31.11 -27.33 7.99
C GLY A 211 -32.59 -27.28 7.60
N GLY A 212 -32.93 -27.18 6.30
CA GLY A 212 -34.31 -27.02 5.83
C GLY A 212 -34.97 -25.73 6.33
N VAL A 213 -34.27 -24.60 6.17
CA VAL A 213 -34.60 -23.29 6.75
C VAL A 213 -34.89 -22.25 5.66
N ARG A 214 -35.72 -21.26 5.99
CA ARG A 214 -35.78 -19.98 5.26
C ARG A 214 -34.75 -19.09 5.93
N ASP A 215 -33.78 -18.56 5.18
CA ASP A 215 -32.69 -17.74 5.74
C ASP A 215 -33.19 -16.32 5.98
N GLU A 216 -34.05 -16.12 6.98
CA GLU A 216 -34.81 -14.88 7.14
C GLU A 216 -33.93 -13.71 7.54
N ASP A 217 -33.09 -13.88 8.56
CA ASP A 217 -32.13 -12.85 8.99
C ASP A 217 -30.78 -13.50 9.29
N LEU A 218 -29.71 -12.70 9.20
CA LEU A 218 -28.34 -13.17 9.33
C LEU A 218 -27.60 -12.36 10.38
N GLU A 219 -26.68 -12.98 11.11
CA GLU A 219 -25.82 -12.23 12.02
C GLU A 219 -24.46 -12.89 12.24
N CYS A 220 -23.47 -12.02 12.41
CA CYS A 220 -22.08 -12.37 12.56
C CYS A 220 -21.71 -12.87 13.97
N ASP A 221 -20.97 -14.00 14.06
CA ASP A 221 -20.41 -14.48 15.33
C ASP A 221 -19.00 -15.05 15.13
N SER A 222 -18.01 -14.27 15.59
CA SER A 222 -16.58 -14.64 15.61
C SER A 222 -16.11 -15.16 16.97
N VAL A 223 -17.01 -15.30 17.95
CA VAL A 223 -16.65 -15.49 19.37
C VAL A 223 -17.06 -16.86 19.90
N THR A 224 -18.31 -17.28 19.69
CA THR A 224 -18.90 -18.45 20.37
C THR A 224 -18.18 -19.75 20.05
N PHE A 225 -17.75 -19.92 18.79
CA PHE A 225 -17.12 -21.14 18.28
C PHE A 225 -15.64 -20.97 17.91
N SER A 226 -15.01 -19.89 18.39
CA SER A 226 -13.61 -19.59 18.11
C SER A 226 -12.72 -20.84 18.29
N PRO A 227 -11.84 -21.16 17.32
CA PRO A 227 -11.39 -20.31 16.21
C PRO A 227 -12.31 -20.29 14.98
N LYS A 228 -13.42 -21.03 14.98
CA LYS A 228 -14.39 -20.96 13.88
C LYS A 228 -15.15 -19.65 13.94
N THR A 229 -15.32 -19.03 12.78
CA THR A 229 -16.24 -17.92 12.57
C THR A 229 -17.51 -18.48 11.94
N VAL A 230 -18.68 -18.05 12.42
CA VAL A 230 -19.96 -18.54 11.92
C VAL A 230 -20.87 -17.40 11.50
N MET A 231 -21.71 -17.69 10.51
CA MET A 231 -22.90 -16.91 10.21
C MET A 231 -24.09 -17.59 10.87
N TRP A 232 -24.78 -16.87 11.74
CA TRP A 232 -26.09 -17.29 12.22
C TRP A 232 -27.14 -17.00 11.15
N SER A 233 -28.00 -17.98 10.90
CA SER A 233 -29.21 -17.84 10.08
C SER A 233 -30.43 -18.17 10.93
N MET A 234 -31.48 -17.36 10.83
CA MET A 234 -32.74 -17.54 11.55
C MET A 234 -33.79 -18.20 10.69
N GLU A 235 -34.43 -19.26 11.20
CA GLU A 235 -35.63 -19.85 10.62
C GLU A 235 -36.90 -19.07 10.98
N ALA A 236 -37.76 -18.76 10.00
CA ALA A 236 -38.99 -17.99 10.23
C ALA A 236 -40.01 -18.64 11.19
N TYR A 237 -40.16 -19.98 11.10
CA TYR A 237 -41.31 -20.69 11.65
C TYR A 237 -40.94 -21.63 12.78
N GLU A 238 -41.85 -21.80 13.75
CA GLU A 238 -41.68 -22.73 14.87
C GLU A 238 -41.51 -24.19 14.38
N PRO A 239 -40.55 -24.99 14.94
CA PRO A 239 -39.92 -24.82 16.25
C PRO A 239 -38.75 -23.82 16.31
N ARG A 240 -38.48 -23.11 15.21
CA ARG A 240 -37.54 -22.00 15.03
C ARG A 240 -36.15 -22.23 15.59
N ARG A 241 -35.21 -22.17 14.67
CA ARG A 241 -33.82 -22.50 14.92
C ARG A 241 -32.95 -21.33 14.53
N ALA A 242 -32.01 -20.99 15.41
CA ALA A 242 -30.80 -20.30 14.99
C ALA A 242 -29.80 -21.36 14.56
N ILE A 243 -29.30 -21.24 13.33
CA ILE A 243 -28.37 -22.21 12.74
C ILE A 243 -27.07 -21.49 12.45
N ALA A 244 -25.98 -21.97 13.05
CA ALA A 244 -24.64 -21.48 12.79
C ALA A 244 -24.02 -22.27 11.65
N PHE A 245 -23.71 -21.57 10.57
CA PHE A 245 -22.96 -22.08 9.44
C PHE A 245 -21.53 -21.58 9.49
N GLU A 246 -20.56 -22.48 9.32
CA GLU A 246 -19.15 -22.13 9.24
C GLU A 246 -18.92 -21.25 8.02
N ILE A 247 -18.24 -20.13 8.24
CA ILE A 247 -17.81 -19.19 7.20
C ILE A 247 -16.29 -19.00 7.31
N PRO A 248 -15.64 -18.46 6.26
CA PRO A 248 -14.21 -18.29 6.31
C PRO A 248 -13.79 -17.44 7.53
N PRO A 249 -12.78 -17.83 8.30
CA PRO A 249 -12.38 -17.07 9.48
C PRO A 249 -12.05 -15.62 9.15
N GLY A 250 -12.49 -14.68 10.00
CA GLY A 250 -12.31 -13.24 9.80
C GLY A 250 -13.18 -12.62 8.70
N SER A 251 -13.96 -13.40 7.93
CA SER A 251 -14.93 -12.85 6.95
C SER A 251 -16.11 -12.13 7.61
N CYS A 252 -16.09 -12.01 8.94
CA CYS A 252 -17.20 -11.63 9.77
C CYS A 252 -16.70 -11.08 11.10
N ALA A 253 -17.31 -9.98 11.55
CA ALA A 253 -16.95 -9.26 12.75
C ALA A 253 -18.21 -8.83 13.50
N THR A 254 -18.16 -8.93 14.83
CA THR A 254 -19.35 -8.71 15.65
C THR A 254 -19.79 -7.25 15.59
N GLY A 255 -21.07 -7.00 15.29
CA GLY A 255 -21.65 -5.66 15.35
C GLY A 255 -21.28 -4.74 14.20
N GLY A 256 -21.08 -5.30 13.01
CA GLY A 256 -20.96 -4.56 11.75
C GLY A 256 -19.53 -4.28 11.26
N GLY A 257 -18.49 -4.79 11.94
CA GLY A 257 -17.09 -4.78 11.48
C GLY A 257 -16.49 -3.39 11.20
N VAL A 258 -15.99 -2.73 12.24
CA VAL A 258 -15.31 -1.42 12.13
C VAL A 258 -13.85 -1.59 11.72
N ASP A 259 -13.42 -0.75 10.78
CA ASP A 259 -12.03 -0.46 10.42
C ASP A 259 -11.89 1.08 10.49
N SER A 260 -11.43 1.58 11.64
CA SER A 260 -11.51 3.00 11.97
C SER A 260 -10.53 3.87 11.17
N ASP A 261 -9.35 3.35 10.85
CA ASP A 261 -8.30 4.08 10.14
C ASP A 261 -8.18 3.74 8.65
N GLY A 262 -8.97 2.79 8.18
CA GLY A 262 -9.22 2.49 6.78
C GLY A 262 -8.14 1.64 6.12
N ASP A 263 -7.30 0.96 6.89
CA ASP A 263 -6.19 0.16 6.37
C ASP A 263 -6.61 -1.24 5.89
N GLY A 264 -7.82 -1.68 6.26
CA GLY A 264 -8.39 -2.97 5.90
C GLY A 264 -8.32 -4.03 7.00
N LEU A 265 -7.63 -3.74 8.10
CA LEU A 265 -7.65 -4.52 9.33
C LEU A 265 -8.81 -4.03 10.19
N LEU A 266 -9.54 -4.97 10.80
CA LEU A 266 -10.65 -4.59 11.67
C LEU A 266 -10.10 -4.17 13.04
N ASP A 267 -10.73 -3.18 13.66
CA ASP A 267 -10.41 -2.70 15.02
C ASP A 267 -10.28 -3.86 16.03
N GLU A 268 -11.12 -4.89 15.87
CA GLU A 268 -11.09 -6.09 16.73
C GLU A 268 -9.82 -6.91 16.52
N TRP A 269 -9.29 -7.00 15.30
CA TRP A 269 -8.04 -7.71 14.99
C TRP A 269 -6.85 -6.95 15.57
N GLU A 270 -6.83 -5.63 15.42
CA GLU A 270 -5.72 -4.80 15.88
C GLU A 270 -5.65 -4.68 17.40
N THR A 271 -6.77 -4.87 18.09
CA THR A 271 -6.85 -4.79 19.57
C THR A 271 -6.75 -6.15 20.26
N SER A 272 -7.09 -7.25 19.58
CA SER A 272 -7.18 -8.58 20.19
C SER A 272 -6.38 -9.66 19.46
N GLY A 273 -5.83 -9.37 18.29
CA GLY A 273 -5.31 -10.36 17.35
C GLY A 273 -6.43 -11.11 16.64
N ILE A 274 -6.06 -11.97 15.70
CA ILE A 274 -7.00 -12.81 14.95
C ILE A 274 -6.47 -14.23 14.79
N THR A 275 -7.36 -15.22 14.87
CA THR A 275 -7.08 -16.60 14.44
C THR A 275 -7.66 -16.83 13.05
N ILE A 276 -6.81 -17.16 12.08
CA ILE A 276 -7.19 -17.52 10.72
C ILE A 276 -6.98 -19.02 10.54
N ASP A 277 -7.99 -19.72 10.02
CA ASP A 277 -7.81 -21.07 9.49
C ASP A 277 -7.37 -20.99 8.03
N PRO A 278 -6.10 -21.26 7.69
CA PRO A 278 -5.57 -20.87 6.39
C PRO A 278 -6.10 -21.69 5.21
N ASP A 279 -6.62 -22.89 5.45
CA ASP A 279 -7.20 -23.76 4.43
C ASP A 279 -8.60 -24.28 4.81
N GLY A 280 -9.30 -23.62 5.74
CA GLY A 280 -10.58 -24.08 6.27
C GLY A 280 -10.43 -25.47 6.91
N ALA A 281 -11.32 -26.43 6.68
CA ALA A 281 -11.05 -27.81 7.15
C ALA A 281 -10.07 -28.62 6.29
N GLY A 282 -9.08 -27.95 5.70
CA GLY A 282 -7.89 -28.61 5.21
C GLY A 282 -7.01 -29.13 6.37
N PRO A 283 -5.83 -29.68 6.05
CA PRO A 283 -4.92 -30.22 7.06
C PRO A 283 -4.18 -29.17 7.90
N LEU A 284 -4.21 -27.88 7.53
CA LEU A 284 -3.53 -26.86 8.32
C LEU A 284 -4.33 -26.56 9.59
N ALA A 285 -3.60 -26.21 10.65
CA ALA A 285 -4.23 -25.81 11.89
C ALA A 285 -4.52 -24.30 11.85
N PRO A 286 -5.58 -23.83 12.53
CA PRO A 286 -5.81 -22.40 12.75
C PRO A 286 -4.58 -21.71 13.34
N GLN A 287 -4.22 -20.57 12.78
CA GLN A 287 -3.05 -19.77 13.13
C GLN A 287 -3.47 -18.45 13.78
N PHE A 288 -2.97 -18.21 14.99
CA PHE A 288 -3.16 -16.93 15.68
C PHE A 288 -2.08 -15.92 15.31
N THR A 289 -2.51 -14.70 14.98
CA THR A 289 -1.66 -13.53 14.71
C THR A 289 -1.95 -12.45 15.74
N ASP A 290 -0.95 -12.14 16.57
CA ASP A 290 -1.03 -11.14 17.65
C ASP A 290 -0.67 -9.74 17.14
N LEU A 291 -1.59 -9.12 16.39
CA LEU A 291 -1.40 -7.75 15.86
C LEU A 291 -1.10 -6.70 16.94
N PRO A 292 -1.74 -6.71 18.12
CA PRO A 292 -1.37 -5.79 19.21
C PRO A 292 0.10 -5.91 19.60
N ALA A 293 0.62 -7.14 19.72
CA ALA A 293 2.03 -7.35 20.05
C ALA A 293 2.98 -6.97 18.91
N MET A 294 2.50 -7.02 17.66
CA MET A 294 3.24 -6.57 16.47
C MET A 294 3.26 -5.04 16.31
N GLY A 295 2.38 -4.34 17.03
CA GLY A 295 2.35 -2.87 17.08
C GLY A 295 1.24 -2.24 16.24
N ALA A 296 0.18 -2.99 15.92
CA ALA A 296 -1.01 -2.43 15.27
C ALA A 296 -1.69 -1.38 16.16
N ASP A 297 -2.30 -0.37 15.54
CA ASP A 297 -3.03 0.72 16.17
C ASP A 297 -4.24 1.09 15.31
N LYS A 298 -5.42 0.66 15.75
CA LYS A 298 -6.72 0.97 15.15
C LYS A 298 -7.02 2.43 14.80
N ASN A 299 -6.22 3.38 15.31
CA ASN A 299 -6.40 4.79 15.01
C ASN A 299 -5.35 5.33 14.04
N LYS A 300 -4.41 4.50 13.57
CA LYS A 300 -3.33 4.89 12.69
C LYS A 300 -2.99 3.73 11.74
N PRO A 301 -3.15 3.93 10.42
CA PRO A 301 -3.07 2.84 9.46
C PRO A 301 -1.80 2.01 9.59
N ASP A 302 -1.95 0.70 9.53
CA ASP A 302 -0.88 -0.27 9.54
C ASP A 302 -0.77 -1.01 8.20
N ILE A 303 0.47 -1.23 7.75
CA ILE A 303 0.77 -2.10 6.62
C ILE A 303 1.77 -3.14 7.08
N PHE A 304 1.45 -4.42 6.90
CA PHE A 304 2.31 -5.53 7.28
C PHE A 304 2.93 -6.18 6.03
N LEU A 305 4.23 -6.43 6.07
CA LEU A 305 4.98 -7.16 5.04
C LEU A 305 5.64 -8.40 5.65
N GLN A 306 5.50 -9.54 4.98
CA GLN A 306 6.33 -10.71 5.24
C GLN A 306 7.28 -10.87 4.05
N ILE A 307 8.58 -10.82 4.32
CA ILE A 307 9.62 -10.93 3.31
C ILE A 307 10.36 -12.26 3.50
N ASP A 308 10.08 -13.20 2.61
CA ASP A 308 10.86 -14.42 2.47
C ASP A 308 12.01 -14.17 1.48
N TRP A 309 13.21 -14.71 1.72
CA TRP A 309 14.40 -14.40 0.91
C TRP A 309 15.12 -15.63 0.40
N MET A 310 15.63 -15.58 -0.83
CA MET A 310 16.45 -16.65 -1.40
C MET A 310 17.89 -16.60 -0.90
N ALA A 311 18.41 -17.73 -0.42
CA ALA A 311 19.83 -17.84 -0.08
C ALA A 311 20.36 -19.28 -0.18
N ASP A 312 21.66 -19.39 -0.44
CA ASP A 312 22.45 -20.62 -0.35
C ASP A 312 23.80 -20.34 0.33
N ALA A 313 24.81 -21.20 0.14
CA ALA A 313 26.12 -21.02 0.74
C ALA A 313 26.93 -19.82 0.19
N THR A 314 26.54 -19.30 -0.97
CA THR A 314 27.27 -18.28 -1.75
C THR A 314 26.44 -17.06 -2.12
N HIS A 315 25.11 -17.15 -2.04
CA HIS A 315 24.17 -16.08 -2.38
C HIS A 315 23.23 -15.81 -1.20
N ASN A 316 22.87 -14.54 -1.01
CA ASN A 316 21.90 -14.13 -0.02
C ASN A 316 21.14 -12.89 -0.49
N GLN A 317 19.86 -13.04 -0.84
CA GLN A 317 18.99 -11.97 -1.33
C GLN A 317 18.22 -11.26 -0.21
N LYS A 318 18.58 -11.52 1.05
CA LYS A 318 18.01 -10.80 2.20
C LYS A 318 18.31 -9.30 2.10
N LEU A 319 17.30 -8.46 2.34
CA LEU A 319 17.45 -7.01 2.31
C LEU A 319 18.20 -6.51 3.55
N SER A 320 18.84 -5.36 3.41
CA SER A 320 19.60 -4.75 4.49
C SER A 320 18.67 -4.04 5.48
N ALA A 321 19.03 -4.06 6.76
CA ALA A 321 18.28 -3.33 7.79
C ALA A 321 18.22 -1.82 7.50
N ALA A 322 19.22 -1.27 6.81
CA ALA A 322 19.24 0.13 6.40
C ALA A 322 18.23 0.43 5.29
N ALA A 323 18.08 -0.47 4.31
CA ALA A 323 17.07 -0.38 3.26
C ALA A 323 15.66 -0.44 3.86
N LEU A 324 15.38 -1.44 4.70
CA LEU A 324 14.07 -1.58 5.36
C LEU A 324 13.71 -0.34 6.19
N LYS A 325 14.67 0.20 6.94
CA LYS A 325 14.45 1.41 7.74
C LYS A 325 14.09 2.63 6.88
N LYS A 326 14.71 2.80 5.71
CA LYS A 326 14.37 3.92 4.80
C LYS A 326 12.89 3.88 4.40
N VAL A 327 12.37 2.70 4.07
CA VAL A 327 10.96 2.53 3.68
C VAL A 327 10.04 2.77 4.88
N VAL A 328 10.36 2.22 6.06
CA VAL A 328 9.57 2.45 7.28
C VAL A 328 9.52 3.94 7.65
N ASP A 329 10.65 4.64 7.58
CA ASP A 329 10.72 6.08 7.86
C ASP A 329 9.88 6.89 6.86
N ALA A 330 9.84 6.48 5.58
CA ALA A 330 9.06 7.16 4.54
C ALA A 330 7.54 7.08 4.81
N PHE A 331 7.02 5.90 5.13
CA PHE A 331 5.61 5.71 5.50
C PHE A 331 5.25 6.42 6.80
N ALA A 332 6.12 6.37 7.81
CA ALA A 332 5.91 7.06 9.09
C ALA A 332 5.89 8.60 8.92
N ALA A 333 6.70 9.15 8.00
CA ALA A 333 6.76 10.57 7.69
C ALA A 333 5.81 11.00 6.56
N SER A 334 4.97 10.11 6.04
CA SER A 334 4.04 10.42 4.97
C SER A 334 3.00 11.46 5.42
N PRO A 335 2.45 12.28 4.50
CA PRO A 335 1.38 13.22 4.79
C PRO A 335 -0.01 12.57 4.71
N TYR A 336 -0.10 11.23 4.66
CA TYR A 336 -1.37 10.51 4.64
C TYR A 336 -2.17 10.85 5.88
N VAL A 337 -3.46 11.19 5.70
CA VAL A 337 -4.38 11.47 6.80
C VAL A 337 -5.47 10.40 6.79
N SER A 338 -5.52 9.59 7.84
CA SER A 338 -6.53 8.54 7.99
C SER A 338 -7.93 9.13 8.29
N PRO A 339 -9.01 8.34 8.16
CA PRO A 339 -10.35 8.74 8.60
C PRO A 339 -10.42 9.16 10.08
N THR A 340 -9.57 8.58 10.95
CA THR A 340 -9.42 8.99 12.36
C THR A 340 -8.68 10.33 12.55
N GLY A 341 -8.09 10.88 11.49
CA GLY A 341 -7.32 12.12 11.51
C GLY A 341 -5.86 11.96 11.93
N SER A 342 -5.37 10.73 12.12
CA SER A 342 -3.95 10.48 12.34
C SER A 342 -3.13 10.81 11.09
N VAL A 343 -1.84 11.12 11.27
CA VAL A 343 -0.93 11.42 10.17
C VAL A 343 0.17 10.37 10.11
N GLY A 344 0.46 9.91 8.90
CA GLY A 344 1.46 8.89 8.63
C GLY A 344 0.91 7.48 8.73
N ILE A 345 1.69 6.50 8.26
CA ILE A 345 1.33 5.08 8.23
C ILE A 345 2.41 4.31 8.99
N ASN A 346 2.02 3.31 9.77
CA ASN A 346 2.93 2.37 10.40
C ASN A 346 3.24 1.24 9.41
N LEU A 347 4.50 1.09 9.02
CA LEU A 347 4.93 -0.03 8.18
C LEU A 347 5.69 -1.06 9.03
N HIS A 348 5.17 -2.27 9.08
CA HIS A 348 5.69 -3.39 9.86
C HIS A 348 6.29 -4.43 8.91
N ILE A 349 7.59 -4.72 9.05
CA ILE A 349 8.30 -5.61 8.12
C ILE A 349 8.89 -6.80 8.87
N ASP A 350 8.33 -7.99 8.65
CA ASP A 350 8.90 -9.26 9.09
C ASP A 350 9.81 -9.86 8.00
N GLU A 351 11.12 -9.77 8.21
CA GLU A 351 12.15 -10.44 7.39
C GLU A 351 12.98 -11.40 8.26
N GLY A 352 12.29 -12.14 9.14
CA GLY A 352 12.89 -13.14 9.99
C GLY A 352 13.05 -12.65 11.44
N SER A 353 13.29 -13.61 12.35
CA SER A 353 13.33 -13.35 13.80
C SER A 353 14.29 -12.23 14.27
N SER A 354 15.33 -11.92 13.50
CA SER A 354 16.29 -10.86 13.82
C SER A 354 15.94 -9.49 13.25
N SER A 355 14.93 -9.39 12.37
CA SER A 355 14.47 -8.12 11.81
C SER A 355 13.79 -7.27 12.89
N ILE A 356 13.86 -5.95 12.75
CA ILE A 356 13.31 -5.00 13.73
C ILE A 356 11.81 -4.87 13.51
N MET A 357 11.04 -5.18 14.55
CA MET A 357 9.59 -4.99 14.57
C MET A 357 9.23 -3.58 15.06
N ASN A 358 9.95 -3.08 16.08
CA ASN A 358 9.72 -1.74 16.61
C ASN A 358 11.02 -0.95 16.65
N TYR A 359 11.13 0.03 15.75
CA TYR A 359 12.33 0.88 15.61
C TYR A 359 12.53 1.88 16.76
N ALA A 360 11.50 2.19 17.55
CA ALA A 360 11.63 3.04 18.73
C ALA A 360 12.29 2.30 19.90
N THR A 361 12.05 0.99 20.03
CA THR A 361 12.57 0.15 21.12
C THR A 361 13.69 -0.80 20.70
N ASN A 362 13.94 -0.93 19.38
CA ASN A 362 14.77 -1.98 18.78
C ASN A 362 14.30 -3.41 19.08
N ALA A 363 13.01 -3.59 19.40
CA ALA A 363 12.46 -4.92 19.56
C ALA A 363 12.46 -5.66 18.21
N THR A 364 12.95 -6.89 18.20
CA THR A 364 12.96 -7.76 17.01
C THR A 364 11.70 -8.62 16.95
N TRP A 365 11.35 -9.12 15.77
CA TRP A 365 10.22 -10.03 15.59
C TRP A 365 10.32 -11.32 16.40
N GLY A 366 11.54 -11.83 16.64
CA GLY A 366 11.77 -12.99 17.50
C GLY A 366 10.91 -14.20 17.08
N SER A 367 10.19 -14.79 18.03
CA SER A 367 9.31 -15.94 17.79
C SER A 367 8.01 -15.60 17.05
N MET A 368 7.67 -14.32 16.90
CA MET A 368 6.51 -13.89 16.12
C MET A 368 6.79 -13.89 14.62
N SER A 369 8.06 -13.94 14.22
CA SER A 369 8.42 -14.03 12.80
C SER A 369 7.92 -15.33 12.18
N LYS A 370 7.38 -15.23 10.95
CA LYS A 370 7.06 -16.38 10.09
C LYS A 370 7.79 -16.34 8.75
N ALA A 371 8.60 -15.31 8.52
CA ALA A 371 9.41 -15.19 7.32
C ALA A 371 10.49 -16.27 7.24
N ASN A 372 10.75 -16.76 6.03
CA ASN A 372 11.63 -17.89 5.78
C ASN A 372 12.80 -17.57 4.85
N GLN A 373 13.91 -18.26 5.08
CA GLN A 373 14.91 -18.44 4.04
C GLN A 373 14.42 -19.50 3.04
N LEU A 374 14.34 -19.12 1.78
CA LEU A 374 14.00 -19.97 0.66
C LEU A 374 15.25 -20.52 -0.03
N ALA A 375 15.11 -21.66 -0.70
CA ALA A 375 16.20 -22.21 -1.51
C ALA A 375 16.54 -21.26 -2.67
N TYR A 376 17.83 -21.00 -2.87
CA TYR A 376 18.28 -20.15 -3.96
C TYR A 376 18.00 -20.77 -5.34
N VAL A 377 17.40 -19.97 -6.21
CA VAL A 377 17.34 -20.18 -7.66
C VAL A 377 17.73 -18.89 -8.37
N ALA A 378 18.40 -18.99 -9.51
CA ALA A 378 18.81 -17.81 -10.26
C ALA A 378 17.60 -17.04 -10.83
N ASN A 379 16.59 -17.78 -11.29
CA ASN A 379 15.36 -17.23 -11.83
C ASN A 379 14.18 -17.91 -11.11
N LEU A 380 13.36 -17.14 -10.41
CA LEU A 380 12.22 -17.68 -9.65
C LEU A 380 11.19 -18.34 -10.56
N GLY A 381 10.91 -17.76 -11.71
CA GLY A 381 9.93 -18.23 -12.68
C GLY A 381 10.36 -17.98 -14.12
N THR A 382 9.38 -17.81 -14.99
CA THR A 382 9.56 -17.63 -16.43
C THR A 382 8.61 -16.55 -16.94
N SER A 383 8.99 -15.87 -18.02
CA SER A 383 8.03 -15.06 -18.79
C SER A 383 7.34 -15.93 -19.85
N GLY A 384 6.02 -15.78 -19.98
CA GLY A 384 5.16 -16.48 -20.92
C GLY A 384 3.83 -15.75 -21.10
N GLY A 385 3.16 -15.93 -22.24
CA GLY A 385 1.82 -15.35 -22.46
C GLY A 385 1.75 -13.81 -22.51
N GLY A 386 2.88 -13.11 -22.66
CA GLY A 386 2.94 -11.64 -22.68
C GLY A 386 3.41 -10.99 -21.38
N GLY A 387 3.90 -11.76 -20.40
CA GLY A 387 4.39 -11.23 -19.13
C GLY A 387 5.08 -12.27 -18.25
N TYR A 388 5.31 -11.95 -16.98
CA TYR A 388 5.80 -12.88 -15.95
C TYR A 388 4.71 -13.88 -15.50
N ASP A 389 5.06 -15.16 -15.40
CA ASP A 389 4.17 -16.24 -14.90
C ASP A 389 4.36 -16.48 -13.39
N TRP A 390 3.31 -16.22 -12.63
CA TRP A 390 3.30 -16.31 -11.16
C TRP A 390 3.24 -17.74 -10.60
N SER A 391 3.20 -18.79 -11.42
CA SER A 391 3.04 -20.18 -10.95
C SER A 391 4.13 -20.62 -9.96
N ALA A 392 5.38 -20.20 -10.19
CA ALA A 392 6.49 -20.53 -9.30
C ALA A 392 6.42 -19.76 -7.98
N PHE A 393 6.06 -18.47 -8.03
CA PHE A 393 5.80 -17.67 -6.84
C PHE A 393 4.63 -18.25 -6.03
N GLN A 394 3.53 -18.63 -6.69
CA GLN A 394 2.36 -19.21 -6.04
C GLN A 394 2.72 -20.51 -5.31
N THR A 395 3.56 -21.35 -5.91
CA THR A 395 4.08 -22.56 -5.25
C THR A 395 4.83 -22.24 -3.95
N LEU A 396 5.63 -21.17 -3.93
CA LEU A 396 6.32 -20.73 -2.72
C LEU A 396 5.35 -20.12 -1.70
N LYS A 397 4.39 -19.31 -2.14
CA LYS A 397 3.36 -18.72 -1.29
C LYS A 397 2.54 -19.80 -0.58
N ASP A 398 2.07 -20.80 -1.32
CA ASP A 398 1.27 -21.91 -0.78
C ASP A 398 2.05 -22.75 0.24
N ALA A 399 3.37 -22.85 0.08
CA ALA A 399 4.22 -23.63 0.97
C ALA A 399 4.70 -22.86 2.22
N ASN A 400 4.94 -21.55 2.12
CA ASN A 400 5.67 -20.79 3.15
C ASN A 400 4.87 -19.63 3.76
N PHE A 401 3.87 -19.10 3.06
CA PHE A 401 3.09 -17.95 3.51
C PHE A 401 1.65 -18.32 3.84
N THR A 402 0.93 -19.00 2.93
CA THR A 402 -0.45 -19.44 3.17
C THR A 402 -0.59 -20.18 4.51
N PRO A 403 0.29 -21.13 4.89
CA PRO A 403 0.16 -21.86 6.15
C PRO A 403 0.32 -21.02 7.41
N THR A 404 0.75 -19.76 7.30
CA THR A 404 0.91 -18.84 8.44
C THR A 404 -0.40 -18.16 8.84
N GLY A 405 -1.44 -18.23 8.01
CA GLY A 405 -2.71 -17.52 8.22
C GLY A 405 -2.62 -16.00 8.03
N ARG A 406 -1.52 -15.48 7.47
CA ARG A 406 -1.27 -14.04 7.31
C ARG A 406 -1.80 -13.42 6.02
N THR A 407 -2.34 -14.23 5.10
CA THR A 407 -2.83 -13.77 3.79
C THR A 407 -3.74 -12.53 3.84
N PRO A 408 -4.71 -12.40 4.77
CA PRO A 408 -5.58 -11.22 4.79
C PRO A 408 -4.99 -10.01 5.52
N ILE A 409 -3.73 -10.09 5.98
CA ILE A 409 -3.10 -9.11 6.86
C ILE A 409 -1.79 -8.59 6.26
N PHE A 410 -0.97 -9.48 5.68
CA PHE A 410 0.37 -9.18 5.21
C PHE A 410 0.42 -9.14 3.67
N HIS A 411 1.09 -8.13 3.12
CA HIS A 411 1.65 -8.22 1.77
C HIS A 411 2.78 -9.24 1.76
N TYR A 412 2.76 -10.18 0.82
CA TYR A 412 3.79 -11.21 0.70
C TYR A 412 4.85 -10.79 -0.32
N VAL A 413 6.10 -10.78 0.14
CA VAL A 413 7.27 -10.39 -0.62
C VAL A 413 8.21 -11.58 -0.74
N VAL A 414 8.67 -11.86 -1.95
CA VAL A 414 9.82 -12.75 -2.17
C VAL A 414 11.01 -11.92 -2.63
N ALA A 415 12.08 -11.89 -1.84
CA ALA A 415 13.38 -11.36 -2.26
C ALA A 415 14.15 -12.45 -3.01
N ALA A 416 14.12 -12.36 -4.34
CA ALA A 416 14.69 -13.31 -5.30
C ALA A 416 16.00 -12.78 -5.92
N HIS A 417 16.69 -13.64 -6.68
CA HIS A 417 17.83 -13.19 -7.49
C HIS A 417 17.32 -12.47 -8.75
N ASN A 418 16.72 -13.19 -9.70
CA ASN A 418 15.89 -12.61 -10.77
C ASN A 418 14.48 -13.22 -10.67
N TYR A 419 13.41 -12.48 -10.98
CA TYR A 419 12.08 -13.09 -11.00
C TYR A 419 11.91 -14.01 -12.22
N ASP A 420 12.52 -13.70 -13.36
CA ASP A 420 12.58 -14.56 -14.55
C ASP A 420 13.98 -14.47 -15.20
N SER A 421 14.10 -14.77 -16.50
CA SER A 421 15.38 -14.66 -17.22
C SER A 421 15.80 -13.21 -17.56
N THR A 422 14.97 -12.22 -17.25
CA THR A 422 15.27 -10.80 -17.38
C THR A 422 16.01 -10.27 -16.15
N THR A 423 16.62 -9.10 -16.29
CA THR A 423 17.46 -8.46 -15.28
C THR A 423 16.72 -7.29 -14.62
N SER A 424 15.45 -7.45 -14.26
CA SER A 424 14.66 -6.38 -13.63
C SER A 424 14.76 -6.38 -12.11
N SER A 425 14.62 -5.19 -11.50
CA SER A 425 14.72 -4.96 -10.07
C SER A 425 13.58 -5.58 -9.27
N GLY A 426 12.38 -5.71 -9.83
CA GLY A 426 11.18 -6.16 -9.12
C GLY A 426 9.94 -6.23 -10.01
N ILE A 427 8.87 -6.78 -9.44
CA ILE A 427 7.54 -6.80 -10.06
C ILE A 427 6.44 -7.01 -8.99
N SER A 428 5.38 -6.21 -9.06
CA SER A 428 4.12 -6.45 -8.34
C SER A 428 3.20 -7.36 -9.15
N ARG A 429 2.40 -8.19 -8.47
CA ARG A 429 1.40 -9.03 -9.14
C ARG A 429 0.35 -8.21 -9.88
N GLY A 430 0.11 -6.98 -9.47
CA GLY A 430 -0.70 -6.03 -10.22
C GLY A 430 -0.88 -4.72 -9.48
N ILE A 431 -1.83 -3.94 -9.97
CA ILE A 431 -2.28 -2.70 -9.33
C ILE A 431 -3.38 -3.06 -8.32
N GLY A 432 -3.24 -2.63 -7.07
CA GLY A 432 -4.18 -3.00 -6.00
C GLY A 432 -4.08 -4.48 -5.62
N ALA A 433 -2.86 -5.01 -5.54
CA ALA A 433 -2.57 -6.40 -5.21
C ALA A 433 -1.93 -6.56 -3.80
N SER A 434 -1.53 -7.79 -3.46
CA SER A 434 -0.92 -8.13 -2.15
C SER A 434 0.38 -8.93 -2.27
N ASP A 435 0.83 -9.21 -3.49
CA ASP A 435 1.99 -10.05 -3.79
C ASP A 435 3.00 -9.27 -4.62
N LEU A 436 4.28 -9.31 -4.26
CA LEU A 436 5.35 -8.68 -5.04
C LEU A 436 6.67 -9.43 -4.93
N ILE A 437 7.58 -9.15 -5.86
CA ILE A 437 8.94 -9.69 -5.90
C ILE A 437 9.95 -8.53 -5.93
N VAL A 438 11.00 -8.64 -5.11
CA VAL A 438 12.23 -7.83 -5.21
C VAL A 438 13.32 -8.74 -5.77
N SER A 439 13.97 -8.37 -6.87
CA SER A 439 14.90 -9.22 -7.61
C SER A 439 16.18 -8.50 -8.06
N LEU A 440 17.05 -8.21 -7.10
CA LEU A 440 18.24 -7.39 -7.31
C LEU A 440 19.51 -8.18 -7.64
N GLY A 441 19.37 -9.41 -8.14
CA GLY A 441 20.46 -10.33 -8.47
C GLY A 441 21.39 -9.84 -9.57
N SER A 442 20.89 -9.00 -10.48
CA SER A 442 21.64 -8.40 -11.58
C SER A 442 22.14 -6.98 -11.30
N PHE A 443 21.91 -6.49 -10.08
CA PHE A 443 22.21 -5.12 -9.64
C PHE A 443 23.51 -5.08 -8.83
N THR A 444 23.79 -3.94 -8.19
CA THR A 444 25.02 -3.72 -7.41
C THR A 444 25.33 -4.91 -6.49
N ALA A 445 26.54 -5.45 -6.60
CA ALA A 445 27.02 -6.59 -5.80
C ALA A 445 26.14 -7.87 -5.87
N GLY A 446 25.26 -8.00 -6.86
CA GLY A 446 24.35 -9.13 -7.03
C GLY A 446 23.24 -9.24 -5.98
N THR A 447 23.00 -8.15 -5.24
CA THR A 447 21.99 -8.04 -4.17
C THR A 447 21.35 -6.64 -4.08
N GLY A 448 21.84 -5.67 -4.86
CA GLY A 448 21.50 -4.25 -4.75
C GLY A 448 22.15 -3.57 -3.55
N SER A 449 22.41 -2.26 -3.69
CA SER A 449 22.72 -1.35 -2.60
C SER A 449 21.49 -1.09 -1.73
N ASP A 450 21.69 -0.44 -0.57
CA ASP A 450 20.60 -0.04 0.30
C ASP A 450 19.54 0.83 -0.41
N SER A 451 19.97 1.63 -1.40
CA SER A 451 19.10 2.51 -2.18
C SER A 451 18.32 1.74 -3.24
N GLU A 452 18.95 0.82 -3.97
CA GLU A 452 18.25 -0.07 -4.91
C GLU A 452 17.22 -0.93 -4.17
N GLN A 453 17.60 -1.50 -3.01
CA GLN A 453 16.70 -2.31 -2.17
C GLN A 453 15.50 -1.52 -1.64
N ALA A 454 15.73 -0.33 -1.06
CA ALA A 454 14.64 0.50 -0.54
C ALA A 454 13.74 1.02 -1.67
N GLY A 455 14.34 1.44 -2.78
CA GLY A 455 13.66 1.93 -3.97
C GLY A 455 12.72 0.92 -4.57
N THR A 456 13.24 -0.28 -4.87
CA THR A 456 12.43 -1.36 -5.43
C THR A 456 11.34 -1.80 -4.46
N LEU A 457 11.66 -2.07 -3.18
CA LEU A 457 10.63 -2.51 -2.22
C LEU A 457 9.48 -1.50 -2.14
N MET A 458 9.81 -0.20 -2.03
CA MET A 458 8.80 0.85 -1.95
C MET A 458 8.05 1.02 -3.28
N HIS A 459 8.70 0.84 -4.43
CA HIS A 459 8.08 0.96 -5.74
C HIS A 459 7.05 -0.15 -5.98
N GLU A 460 7.44 -1.39 -5.76
CA GLU A 460 6.54 -2.53 -5.95
C GLU A 460 5.40 -2.53 -4.92
N LEU A 461 5.67 -2.10 -3.67
CA LEU A 461 4.61 -1.88 -2.70
C LEU A 461 3.65 -0.78 -3.16
N GLY A 462 4.13 0.25 -3.86
CA GLY A 462 3.30 1.29 -4.43
C GLY A 462 2.28 0.76 -5.44
N HIS A 463 2.67 -0.20 -6.29
CA HIS A 463 1.73 -0.90 -7.17
C HIS A 463 0.67 -1.69 -6.41
N ASN A 464 1.06 -2.42 -5.35
CA ASN A 464 0.11 -3.06 -4.45
C ASN A 464 -0.87 -2.05 -3.83
N LEU A 465 -0.42 -0.82 -3.56
CA LEU A 465 -1.22 0.28 -3.04
C LEU A 465 -1.91 1.15 -4.12
N SER A 466 -2.02 0.60 -5.33
CA SER A 466 -2.71 1.16 -6.50
C SER A 466 -2.05 2.37 -7.18
N LEU A 467 -0.74 2.56 -7.01
CA LEU A 467 0.01 3.56 -7.77
C LEU A 467 0.55 2.97 -9.08
N HIS A 468 0.62 3.82 -10.11
CA HIS A 468 1.27 3.54 -11.38
C HIS A 468 2.60 4.31 -11.51
N HIS A 469 3.37 4.07 -12.58
CA HIS A 469 4.67 4.72 -12.80
C HIS A 469 4.61 6.26 -12.85
N GLY A 470 3.47 6.83 -13.25
CA GLY A 470 3.16 8.25 -13.24
C GLY A 470 2.16 8.66 -12.13
N GLY A 471 1.91 7.78 -11.17
CA GLY A 471 0.97 7.95 -10.06
C GLY A 471 -0.42 7.45 -10.42
N GLY A 472 -1.12 8.19 -11.27
CA GLY A 472 -2.45 7.83 -11.78
C GLY A 472 -2.48 7.33 -13.24
N ASP A 473 -1.31 7.23 -13.87
CA ASP A 473 -1.09 6.78 -15.25
C ASP A 473 0.26 6.06 -15.36
N ASP A 474 0.51 5.39 -16.47
CA ASP A 474 1.75 4.63 -16.70
C ASP A 474 2.89 5.51 -17.26
N THR A 475 2.69 6.83 -17.40
CA THR A 475 3.71 7.71 -17.99
C THR A 475 4.88 7.93 -17.03
N ASN A 476 6.03 7.36 -17.38
CA ASN A 476 7.26 7.46 -16.61
C ASN A 476 8.00 8.79 -16.86
N TYR A 477 9.04 9.07 -16.07
CA TYR A 477 9.96 10.19 -16.23
C TYR A 477 9.35 11.61 -16.26
N LYS A 478 8.12 11.77 -15.78
CA LYS A 478 7.46 13.09 -15.67
C LYS A 478 8.23 14.02 -14.71
N PRO A 479 8.77 15.17 -15.17
CA PRO A 479 9.53 16.07 -14.28
C PRO A 479 8.68 16.74 -13.19
N ASN A 480 7.35 16.76 -13.33
CA ASN A 480 6.42 17.26 -12.33
C ASN A 480 5.82 16.14 -11.45
N TYR A 481 6.38 14.93 -11.48
CA TYR A 481 5.98 13.81 -10.64
C TYR A 481 7.15 13.32 -9.79
N LEU A 482 7.28 13.91 -8.59
CA LEU A 482 8.39 13.70 -7.68
C LEU A 482 8.12 12.50 -6.76
N SER A 483 8.27 11.29 -7.31
CA SER A 483 7.93 10.04 -6.62
C SER A 483 8.88 8.91 -7.02
N ILE A 484 9.20 8.02 -6.08
CA ILE A 484 9.98 6.80 -6.38
C ILE A 484 9.25 5.83 -7.34
N MET A 485 7.95 6.03 -7.57
CA MET A 485 7.20 5.31 -8.61
C MET A 485 7.68 5.65 -10.03
N SER A 486 8.35 6.79 -10.21
CA SER A 486 9.01 7.13 -11.48
C SER A 486 10.44 6.61 -11.48
N TYR A 487 10.86 6.01 -12.59
CA TYR A 487 12.19 5.43 -12.78
C TYR A 487 13.32 6.45 -12.62
N GLY A 488 13.03 7.73 -12.85
CA GLY A 488 13.96 8.82 -12.56
C GLY A 488 14.37 8.91 -11.08
N PHE A 489 13.54 8.42 -10.17
CA PHE A 489 13.75 8.52 -8.73
C PHE A 489 13.79 7.18 -8.00
N GLN A 490 13.38 6.06 -8.62
CA GLN A 490 13.30 4.76 -7.97
C GLN A 490 14.59 4.37 -7.24
N MET A 491 15.74 4.36 -7.93
CA MET A 491 17.01 3.88 -7.35
C MET A 491 17.79 4.95 -6.58
N SER A 492 17.51 6.24 -6.83
CA SER A 492 18.27 7.35 -6.23
C SER A 492 17.49 8.14 -5.18
N GLY A 493 16.19 7.90 -5.04
CA GLY A 493 15.27 8.71 -4.24
C GLY A 493 14.96 10.08 -4.88
N VAL A 494 13.94 10.75 -4.36
CA VAL A 494 13.60 12.12 -4.75
C VAL A 494 14.66 13.11 -4.26
N ILE A 495 14.85 14.18 -5.01
CA ILE A 495 15.80 15.24 -4.66
C ILE A 495 15.11 16.22 -3.72
N LYS A 496 15.65 16.36 -2.51
CA LYS A 496 15.12 17.24 -1.48
C LYS A 496 16.25 18.06 -0.86
N GLY A 497 16.07 19.37 -0.79
CA GLY A 497 17.13 20.28 -0.32
C GLY A 497 18.40 20.25 -1.19
N GLY A 498 18.27 19.89 -2.46
CA GLY A 498 19.39 19.76 -3.40
C GLY A 498 20.16 18.45 -3.33
N ALA A 499 19.72 17.48 -2.53
CA ALA A 499 20.33 16.15 -2.43
C ALA A 499 19.33 15.04 -2.76
N ALA A 500 19.76 14.05 -3.54
CA ALA A 500 19.04 12.80 -3.73
C ALA A 500 19.11 11.92 -2.46
N GLY A 501 18.40 10.79 -2.45
CA GLY A 501 18.45 9.80 -1.38
C GLY A 501 17.28 9.86 -0.39
N THR A 502 16.31 10.75 -0.61
CA THR A 502 15.03 10.73 0.11
C THR A 502 14.08 9.78 -0.60
N PHE A 503 13.71 8.65 0.01
CA PHE A 503 12.71 7.74 -0.55
C PHE A 503 11.33 8.21 -0.12
N ASP A 504 10.49 8.58 -1.08
CA ASP A 504 9.18 9.19 -0.81
C ASP A 504 8.28 9.02 -2.04
N TYR A 505 6.98 8.91 -1.81
CA TYR A 505 6.01 9.14 -2.88
C TYR A 505 5.72 10.63 -3.03
N SER A 506 5.08 11.02 -4.14
CA SER A 506 4.72 12.41 -4.38
C SER A 506 3.73 12.91 -3.33
N ARG A 507 4.01 14.11 -2.77
CA ARG A 507 3.21 14.75 -1.72
C ARG A 507 2.18 15.76 -2.24
N SER A 508 2.21 16.04 -3.54
CA SER A 508 1.36 17.06 -4.17
C SER A 508 1.27 16.86 -5.68
N ALA A 509 0.10 17.08 -6.25
CA ALA A 509 -0.09 17.13 -7.69
C ALA A 509 0.41 18.48 -8.23
N LEU A 510 1.64 18.50 -8.74
CA LEU A 510 2.21 19.68 -9.39
C LEU A 510 1.50 20.00 -10.70
N GLY A 511 1.58 21.26 -11.15
CA GLY A 511 0.90 21.71 -12.36
C GLY A 511 1.34 20.93 -13.60
N SER A 512 0.42 20.71 -14.54
CA SER A 512 0.70 19.97 -15.77
C SER A 512 1.72 20.70 -16.66
N LEU A 513 2.59 19.93 -17.32
CA LEU A 513 3.57 20.42 -18.28
C LEU A 513 3.09 20.09 -19.70
N ASN A 514 3.00 21.08 -20.57
CA ASN A 514 2.69 20.88 -21.99
C ASN A 514 3.99 20.94 -22.78
N GLU A 515 4.44 19.79 -23.30
CA GLU A 515 5.71 19.65 -24.01
C GLU A 515 5.74 20.34 -25.37
N SER A 516 4.59 20.81 -25.87
CA SER A 516 4.53 21.69 -27.04
C SER A 516 4.64 23.18 -26.68
N SER A 517 4.65 23.53 -25.39
CA SER A 517 4.63 24.92 -24.92
C SER A 517 5.12 25.08 -23.47
N LEU A 518 6.34 24.65 -23.19
CA LEU A 518 6.96 24.73 -21.88
C LEU A 518 7.37 26.16 -21.52
N ASN A 519 7.36 26.47 -20.22
CA ASN A 519 7.78 27.75 -19.66
C ASN A 519 9.02 27.52 -18.79
N GLU A 520 10.19 27.90 -19.29
CA GLU A 520 11.46 27.71 -18.60
C GLU A 520 11.58 28.58 -17.35
N PRO A 521 11.25 29.90 -17.37
CA PRO A 521 11.24 30.72 -16.15
C PRO A 521 10.40 30.18 -15.01
N ALA A 522 9.30 29.49 -15.33
CA ALA A 522 8.39 28.94 -14.33
C ALA A 522 8.85 27.59 -13.74
N GLY A 523 9.58 26.78 -14.52
CA GLY A 523 9.93 25.42 -14.13
C GLY A 523 8.71 24.60 -13.70
N ILE A 524 8.82 23.88 -12.58
CA ILE A 524 7.69 23.14 -11.96
C ILE A 524 7.21 23.77 -10.65
N GLY A 525 7.85 24.86 -10.19
CA GLY A 525 7.46 25.58 -8.97
C GLY A 525 7.59 24.79 -7.65
N ALA A 526 8.35 23.69 -7.64
CA ALA A 526 8.50 22.82 -6.47
C ALA A 526 9.65 23.29 -5.55
N ALA A 527 9.40 24.34 -4.77
CA ALA A 527 10.40 24.91 -3.86
C ALA A 527 10.93 23.87 -2.85
N GLY A 528 12.25 23.78 -2.73
CA GLY A 528 12.92 22.83 -1.81
C GLY A 528 13.04 21.40 -2.35
N TYR A 529 12.50 21.13 -3.53
CA TYR A 529 12.70 19.87 -4.24
C TYR A 529 13.53 20.07 -5.50
N GLY A 530 14.13 18.99 -5.98
CA GLY A 530 14.69 18.90 -7.32
C GLY A 530 13.84 18.01 -8.23
N THR A 531 14.21 17.95 -9.50
CA THR A 531 13.59 17.06 -10.49
C THR A 531 14.62 16.53 -11.49
N ARG A 532 14.18 15.70 -12.43
CA ARG A 532 14.98 15.23 -13.56
C ARG A 532 14.21 15.44 -14.85
N HIS A 533 14.92 15.71 -15.93
CA HIS A 533 14.36 15.74 -17.28
C HIS A 533 15.43 15.32 -18.29
N TRP A 534 14.97 14.94 -19.48
CA TRP A 534 15.86 14.58 -20.57
C TRP A 534 16.59 15.79 -21.14
N CYS A 535 17.89 15.61 -21.41
CA CYS A 535 18.72 16.52 -22.21
C CYS A 535 19.36 15.79 -23.39
N PRO A 536 19.42 16.40 -24.58
CA PRO A 536 20.09 15.80 -25.73
C PRO A 536 21.61 16.03 -25.72
N THR A 537 22.12 16.91 -24.83
CA THR A 537 23.53 17.26 -24.75
C THR A 537 24.13 17.01 -23.36
N PRO A 538 25.38 16.50 -23.29
CA PRO A 538 26.21 16.03 -24.40
C PRO A 538 25.65 14.74 -25.04
N ALA A 539 25.95 14.53 -26.33
CA ALA A 539 25.54 13.31 -27.03
C ALA A 539 26.13 12.06 -26.33
N PRO A 540 25.37 10.96 -26.19
CA PRO A 540 24.11 10.64 -26.86
C PRO A 540 22.81 11.20 -26.23
N GLY A 541 22.91 12.08 -25.22
CA GLY A 541 21.78 12.55 -24.40
C GLY A 541 21.64 11.76 -23.09
N ALA A 542 21.11 12.38 -22.04
CA ALA A 542 20.93 11.78 -20.72
C ALA A 542 19.84 12.50 -19.93
N TYR A 543 19.26 11.85 -18.92
CA TYR A 543 18.49 12.58 -17.92
C TYR A 543 19.43 13.37 -17.02
N VAL A 544 19.19 14.67 -16.91
CA VAL A 544 19.90 15.56 -16.00
C VAL A 544 19.04 15.83 -14.79
N ALA A 545 19.67 16.10 -13.65
CA ALA A 545 18.93 16.58 -12.50
C ALA A 545 19.00 18.09 -12.34
N VAL A 546 17.89 18.64 -11.89
CA VAL A 546 17.72 20.01 -11.43
C VAL A 546 17.60 19.95 -9.93
N ASN A 547 18.64 20.38 -9.20
CA ASN A 547 18.67 20.28 -7.74
C ASN A 547 17.67 21.22 -7.03
N ASN A 548 17.21 22.27 -7.71
CA ASN A 548 16.19 23.19 -7.21
C ASN A 548 15.15 23.48 -8.30
N ALA A 549 14.05 22.77 -8.23
CA ALA A 549 12.94 22.84 -9.17
C ALA A 549 11.87 23.87 -8.76
N GLY A 550 12.17 24.73 -7.78
CA GLY A 550 11.36 25.91 -7.43
C GLY A 550 11.60 27.13 -8.31
N GLY A 551 12.64 27.10 -9.15
CA GLY A 551 13.01 28.18 -10.07
C GLY A 551 12.99 27.75 -11.53
N ALA A 552 13.66 28.53 -12.37
CA ALA A 552 13.71 28.29 -13.80
C ALA A 552 14.42 26.96 -14.15
N ILE A 553 13.95 26.30 -15.20
CA ILE A 553 14.50 25.05 -15.74
C ILE A 553 14.71 25.24 -17.23
N ASP A 554 15.95 25.08 -17.70
CA ASP A 554 16.28 25.02 -19.14
C ASP A 554 15.83 23.67 -19.68
N TRP A 555 14.62 23.62 -20.24
CA TRP A 555 13.96 22.36 -20.60
C TRP A 555 14.62 21.69 -21.81
N ASN A 556 15.20 22.46 -22.72
CA ASN A 556 15.80 21.97 -23.96
C ASN A 556 17.34 21.91 -23.90
N CYS A 557 17.94 22.36 -22.79
CA CYS A 557 19.35 22.28 -22.46
C CYS A 557 20.24 23.09 -23.43
N ASN A 558 19.75 24.24 -23.89
CA ASN A 558 20.48 25.13 -24.81
C ASN A 558 21.35 26.18 -24.09
N GLY A 559 21.32 26.21 -22.75
CA GLY A 559 22.01 27.18 -21.91
C GLY A 559 21.20 28.44 -21.59
N ASN A 560 19.92 28.50 -21.96
CA ASN A 560 19.01 29.61 -21.72
C ASN A 560 17.76 29.08 -20.99
N SER A 561 17.39 29.69 -19.88
CA SER A 561 16.21 29.33 -19.08
C SER A 561 15.17 30.46 -19.02
N THR A 562 15.22 31.37 -19.99
CA THR A 562 14.34 32.54 -20.05
C THR A 562 13.19 32.41 -21.04
N GLU A 563 13.07 31.26 -21.73
CA GLU A 563 12.17 31.08 -22.86
C GLU A 563 10.79 30.58 -22.43
N THR A 564 9.78 30.96 -23.23
CA THR A 564 8.41 30.49 -23.07
C THR A 564 7.92 29.93 -24.39
N GLY A 565 7.09 28.89 -24.34
CA GLY A 565 6.61 28.20 -25.54
C GLY A 565 7.64 27.24 -26.12
N VAL A 566 8.55 26.73 -25.29
CA VAL A 566 9.56 25.74 -25.70
C VAL A 566 8.85 24.42 -26.02
N SER A 567 9.11 23.89 -27.22
CA SER A 567 8.57 22.60 -27.65
C SER A 567 9.67 21.55 -27.53
N PHE A 568 9.61 20.71 -26.51
CA PHE A 568 10.65 19.72 -26.19
C PHE A 568 10.06 18.53 -25.42
N ASP A 569 10.44 17.32 -25.82
CA ASP A 569 10.10 16.05 -25.16
C ASP A 569 11.02 15.88 -23.94
N ILE A 570 10.50 16.20 -22.75
CA ILE A 570 11.26 16.28 -21.50
C ILE A 570 11.22 14.97 -20.70
N ASN A 571 10.28 14.07 -20.98
CA ASN A 571 10.26 12.71 -20.42
C ASN A 571 10.87 11.66 -21.35
N HIS A 572 11.17 12.00 -22.61
CA HIS A 572 11.80 11.18 -23.64
C HIS A 572 11.02 9.91 -24.01
N ASP A 573 9.70 10.05 -24.15
CA ASP A 573 8.83 8.96 -24.62
C ASP A 573 8.67 8.92 -26.15
N GLY A 574 9.27 9.88 -26.85
CA GLY A 574 9.26 9.98 -28.31
C GLY A 574 8.10 10.80 -28.87
N ALA A 575 7.28 11.43 -28.02
CA ALA A 575 6.21 12.34 -28.39
C ALA A 575 6.16 13.57 -27.49
N ASN A 576 5.54 14.65 -27.97
CA ASN A 576 5.22 15.79 -27.11
C ASN A 576 3.79 15.63 -26.60
N GLY A 577 3.63 15.51 -25.29
CA GLY A 577 2.36 15.31 -24.61
C GLY A 577 2.04 16.38 -23.56
N THR A 578 1.03 16.08 -22.74
CA THR A 578 0.75 16.82 -21.50
C THR A 578 1.01 15.91 -20.33
N LEU A 579 2.02 16.26 -19.54
CA LEU A 579 2.45 15.49 -18.37
C LEU A 579 1.70 16.03 -17.14
N ASN A 580 0.80 15.23 -16.58
CA ASN A 580 0.05 15.61 -15.38
C ASN A 580 0.81 15.19 -14.11
N GLY A 581 0.94 16.11 -13.15
CA GLY A 581 1.42 15.77 -11.82
C GLY A 581 0.36 14.97 -11.04
N TYR A 582 0.80 14.25 -10.02
CA TYR A 582 -0.06 13.41 -9.19
C TYR A 582 0.34 13.54 -7.71
N ASN A 583 -0.59 13.23 -6.80
CA ASN A 583 -0.33 13.18 -5.37
C ASN A 583 -0.57 11.76 -4.88
N ASP A 584 0.50 10.98 -4.81
CA ASP A 584 0.43 9.56 -4.44
C ASP A 584 -0.13 9.37 -3.05
N TRP A 585 0.43 10.07 -2.06
CA TRP A 585 0.04 9.89 -0.66
C TRP A 585 -1.43 10.20 -0.42
N ALA A 586 -2.02 11.14 -1.17
CA ALA A 586 -3.45 11.44 -1.06
C ALA A 586 -4.36 10.42 -1.77
N ASN A 587 -3.81 9.54 -2.61
CA ASN A 587 -4.59 8.64 -3.47
C ASN A 587 -4.31 7.15 -3.24
N LEU A 588 -3.39 6.79 -2.31
CA LEU A 588 -3.13 5.40 -1.94
C LEU A 588 -4.41 4.63 -1.62
N LYS A 589 -4.42 3.36 -2.03
CA LYS A 589 -5.41 2.38 -1.62
C LYS A 589 -4.72 1.35 -0.75
N LEU A 590 -4.92 1.46 0.57
CA LEU A 590 -4.30 0.57 1.55
C LEU A 590 -4.80 -0.88 1.44
N LYS A 591 -6.00 -1.03 0.89
CA LYS A 591 -6.65 -2.31 0.61
C LYS A 591 -6.30 -2.74 -0.80
N GLY A 592 -5.61 -3.86 -0.92
CA GLY A 592 -5.20 -4.46 -2.20
C GLY A 592 -5.09 -5.97 -2.07
N GLY A 593 -5.42 -6.70 -3.14
CA GLY A 593 -5.45 -8.15 -3.13
C GLY A 593 -6.26 -8.68 -1.94
N ALA A 594 -5.63 -9.48 -1.09
CA ALA A 594 -6.32 -10.21 -0.02
C ALA A 594 -6.47 -9.41 1.29
N ILE A 595 -5.89 -8.21 1.38
CA ILE A 595 -5.90 -7.42 2.62
C ILE A 595 -7.34 -7.10 3.05
N GLY A 596 -7.68 -7.47 4.28
CA GLY A 596 -9.03 -7.35 4.86
C GLY A 596 -10.05 -8.40 4.38
N LEU A 597 -9.67 -9.29 3.46
CA LEU A 597 -10.51 -10.36 2.92
C LEU A 597 -10.16 -11.71 3.56
N ALA A 598 -10.46 -11.85 4.84
CA ALA A 598 -10.13 -13.06 5.55
C ALA A 598 -10.96 -14.26 5.05
N GLY A 599 -10.22 -15.28 4.58
CA GLY A 599 -10.76 -16.51 4.03
C GLY A 599 -11.41 -16.40 2.64
N VAL A 600 -11.23 -15.27 1.94
CA VAL A 600 -11.45 -15.15 0.49
C VAL A 600 -10.09 -14.97 -0.16
N THR A 601 -9.73 -15.87 -1.09
CA THR A 601 -8.55 -15.66 -1.92
C THR A 601 -8.99 -14.88 -3.16
N PRO A 602 -8.61 -13.61 -3.31
CA PRO A 602 -8.96 -12.84 -4.50
C PRO A 602 -8.29 -13.47 -5.72
N ASP A 603 -9.01 -13.47 -6.84
CA ASP A 603 -8.46 -13.92 -8.11
C ASP A 603 -7.43 -12.87 -8.59
N LEU A 604 -6.15 -13.16 -8.34
CA LEU A 604 -5.04 -12.33 -8.75
C LEU A 604 -4.48 -12.84 -10.08
N PRO A 605 -4.06 -11.95 -10.98
CA PRO A 605 -3.56 -12.35 -12.29
C PRO A 605 -2.42 -13.36 -12.15
N MET A 606 -2.46 -14.40 -12.99
CA MET A 606 -1.38 -15.38 -13.11
C MET A 606 -0.29 -14.96 -14.10
N ILE A 607 -0.59 -13.99 -14.97
CA ILE A 607 0.36 -13.35 -15.88
C ILE A 607 0.32 -11.83 -15.65
N THR A 608 1.47 -11.21 -15.43
CA THR A 608 1.60 -9.75 -15.32
C THR A 608 2.57 -9.25 -16.36
N ASP A 609 2.21 -8.22 -17.12
CA ASP A 609 3.09 -7.62 -18.12
C ASP A 609 4.42 -7.18 -17.48
N ASN A 610 5.52 -7.41 -18.18
CA ASN A 610 6.89 -7.11 -17.74
C ASN A 610 7.66 -6.27 -18.78
N ASN A 611 6.94 -5.62 -19.70
CA ASN A 611 7.49 -4.80 -20.77
C ASN A 611 8.13 -3.48 -20.30
N GLU A 612 7.72 -2.97 -19.14
CA GLU A 612 8.20 -1.73 -18.54
C GLU A 612 8.76 -2.02 -17.15
N THR A 613 10.02 -2.43 -17.10
CA THR A 613 10.67 -2.86 -15.87
C THR A 613 11.99 -2.12 -15.66
N MET A 614 12.32 -1.84 -14.40
CA MET A 614 13.59 -1.19 -14.03
C MET A 614 14.74 -2.19 -14.14
N THR A 615 15.53 -2.12 -15.21
CA THR A 615 16.75 -2.93 -15.42
C THR A 615 18.02 -2.16 -15.06
N PRO A 616 19.20 -2.80 -14.92
CA PRO A 616 20.48 -2.10 -14.76
C PRO A 616 20.79 -1.08 -15.88
N GLU A 617 20.33 -1.35 -17.10
CA GLU A 617 20.44 -0.40 -18.22
C GLU A 617 19.50 0.78 -18.05
N GLU A 618 18.30 0.55 -17.52
CA GLU A 618 17.34 1.61 -17.22
C GLU A 618 17.84 2.51 -16.08
N GLU A 619 18.38 1.93 -15.02
CA GLU A 619 18.99 2.64 -13.90
C GLU A 619 20.10 3.60 -14.38
N GLN A 620 20.93 3.16 -15.34
CA GLN A 620 22.00 3.97 -15.91
C GLN A 620 21.51 5.23 -16.65
N LYS A 621 20.23 5.31 -17.03
CA LYS A 621 19.68 6.52 -17.64
C LYS A 621 19.51 7.65 -16.64
N SER A 622 19.31 7.32 -15.36
CA SER A 622 19.05 8.29 -14.28
C SER A 622 20.03 8.15 -13.11
N PRO A 623 21.35 8.28 -13.37
CA PRO A 623 22.35 8.15 -12.33
C PRO A 623 22.12 9.19 -11.22
N PRO A 624 22.44 8.90 -9.94
CA PRO A 624 22.28 9.86 -8.85
C PRO A 624 23.02 11.17 -9.15
N THR A 625 22.39 12.33 -8.93
CA THR A 625 23.14 13.59 -8.89
C THR A 625 23.79 13.82 -7.52
N SER A 626 25.08 14.11 -7.62
CA SER A 626 26.16 14.27 -6.64
C SER A 626 26.45 13.09 -5.70
N ARG A 627 27.52 12.35 -6.02
CA ARG A 627 28.25 11.45 -5.12
C ARG A 627 28.93 12.24 -3.99
N TYR A 628 29.19 13.54 -4.19
CA TYR A 628 30.03 14.36 -3.34
C TYR A 628 29.27 15.46 -2.59
N THR A 629 29.53 15.57 -1.29
CA THR A 629 29.04 16.66 -0.45
C THR A 629 30.09 17.78 -0.40
N PHE A 630 30.10 18.67 -1.40
CA PHE A 630 31.06 19.78 -1.42
C PHE A 630 30.77 20.79 -0.30
N THR A 631 31.69 20.93 0.65
CA THR A 631 31.50 21.83 1.82
C THR A 631 32.24 23.17 1.70
N GLY A 632 32.84 23.45 0.54
CA GLY A 632 33.52 24.72 0.24
C GLY A 632 35.00 24.57 -0.11
N PHE A 633 35.58 25.67 -0.62
CA PHE A 633 37.02 25.85 -0.69
C PHE A 633 37.60 26.24 0.67
N PHE A 634 38.82 25.80 0.95
CA PHE A 634 39.55 26.13 2.18
C PHE A 634 40.84 26.90 1.86
N SER A 635 41.29 27.69 2.85
CA SER A 635 42.52 28.48 2.76
C SER A 635 43.70 27.65 2.21
N PRO A 636 44.42 28.17 1.19
CA PRO A 636 44.53 29.58 0.81
C PRO A 636 43.51 30.10 -0.22
N VAL A 637 42.53 29.29 -0.62
CA VAL A 637 41.48 29.71 -1.56
C VAL A 637 40.21 30.08 -0.79
N ASP A 638 39.77 31.33 -0.93
CA ASP A 638 38.51 31.84 -0.42
C ASP A 638 37.38 31.54 -1.40
N ASN A 639 36.19 31.26 -0.85
CA ASN A 639 34.98 31.01 -1.63
C ASN A 639 34.45 32.30 -2.30
N PRO A 640 33.69 32.18 -3.40
CA PRO A 640 32.95 33.31 -3.98
C PRO A 640 32.11 34.05 -2.94
N PRO A 641 31.92 35.38 -3.09
CA PRO A 641 32.34 36.21 -4.22
C PRO A 641 33.76 36.78 -4.09
N THR A 642 34.59 36.26 -3.18
CA THR A 642 35.92 36.81 -2.93
C THR A 642 36.90 36.44 -4.04
N ALA A 643 37.51 37.45 -4.68
CA ALA A 643 38.59 37.23 -5.64
C ALA A 643 39.93 36.95 -4.93
N ASN A 644 40.52 35.79 -5.20
CA ASN A 644 41.76 35.32 -4.61
C ASN A 644 42.98 36.00 -5.24
N LEU A 645 43.80 36.70 -4.45
CA LEU A 645 45.00 37.37 -4.96
C LEU A 645 46.21 36.40 -4.95
N ALA A 646 46.63 35.93 -6.12
CA ALA A 646 47.73 34.98 -6.26
C ALA A 646 48.92 35.55 -7.06
N LYS A 647 50.11 35.01 -6.82
CA LYS A 647 51.31 35.38 -7.61
C LYS A 647 51.34 34.57 -8.90
N ALA A 648 51.49 35.21 -10.05
CA ALA A 648 51.58 34.50 -11.34
C ALA A 648 52.80 33.57 -11.39
N GLY A 649 52.65 32.38 -11.97
CA GLY A 649 53.72 31.39 -12.08
C GLY A 649 53.97 30.57 -10.80
N SER A 650 53.09 30.67 -9.80
CA SER A 650 53.16 29.89 -8.56
C SER A 650 52.28 28.63 -8.63
N ALA A 651 52.52 27.68 -7.72
CA ALA A 651 51.64 26.55 -7.50
C ALA A 651 50.66 26.89 -6.36
N ILE A 652 49.36 26.83 -6.66
CA ILE A 652 48.27 27.16 -5.74
C ILE A 652 47.65 25.87 -5.23
N PRO A 653 47.69 25.58 -3.91
CA PRO A 653 46.93 24.49 -3.32
C PRO A 653 45.44 24.84 -3.30
N VAL A 654 44.65 24.20 -4.15
CA VAL A 654 43.19 24.29 -4.16
C VAL A 654 42.67 23.21 -3.22
N LYS A 655 42.14 23.62 -2.06
CA LYS A 655 41.64 22.71 -1.04
C LYS A 655 40.13 22.73 -0.97
N PHE A 656 39.52 21.56 -0.83
CA PHE A 656 38.08 21.37 -0.70
C PHE A 656 37.75 20.08 0.04
N SER A 657 36.52 19.91 0.51
CA SER A 657 36.02 18.68 1.13
C SER A 657 34.81 18.18 0.36
N LEU A 658 34.68 16.86 0.26
CA LEU A 658 33.57 16.16 -0.39
C LEU A 658 32.74 15.33 0.61
N GLY A 659 32.94 15.55 1.92
CA GLY A 659 32.28 14.81 3.00
C GLY A 659 32.88 13.42 3.25
N GLY A 660 34.21 13.28 3.21
CA GLY A 660 34.93 12.02 3.39
C GLY A 660 35.91 11.68 2.27
N ASP A 661 36.62 10.56 2.41
CA ASP A 661 37.51 10.01 1.38
C ASP A 661 36.69 9.33 0.28
N GLN A 662 36.70 9.93 -0.90
CA GLN A 662 36.04 9.50 -2.12
C GLN A 662 37.01 8.87 -3.15
N GLY A 663 38.27 8.64 -2.76
CA GLY A 663 39.35 8.24 -3.66
C GLY A 663 40.00 9.43 -4.39
N LEU A 664 40.96 9.17 -5.27
CA LEU A 664 41.69 10.21 -6.02
C LEU A 664 41.20 10.42 -7.47
N ASP A 665 40.27 9.57 -7.92
CA ASP A 665 39.63 9.71 -9.23
C ASP A 665 38.26 10.38 -9.05
N ILE A 666 38.29 11.69 -8.83
CA ILE A 666 37.10 12.49 -8.44
C ILE A 666 36.76 13.60 -9.44
N PHE A 667 37.67 13.94 -10.36
CA PHE A 667 37.44 15.01 -11.33
C PHE A 667 36.82 14.47 -12.62
N ALA A 668 35.96 15.25 -13.26
CA ALA A 668 35.49 14.97 -14.61
C ALA A 668 36.65 15.10 -15.62
N ALA A 669 36.51 14.44 -16.77
CA ALA A 669 37.45 14.60 -17.87
C ALA A 669 37.58 16.07 -18.28
N GLY A 670 38.81 16.57 -18.41
CA GLY A 670 39.09 17.98 -18.73
C GLY A 670 39.00 18.94 -17.54
N SER A 671 38.81 18.44 -16.32
CA SER A 671 38.72 19.22 -15.08
C SER A 671 39.88 18.90 -14.10
N PRO A 672 40.31 19.85 -13.23
CA PRO A 672 39.92 21.26 -13.15
C PRO A 672 40.24 22.06 -14.42
N ALA A 673 39.49 23.12 -14.68
CA ALA A 673 39.66 24.01 -15.85
C ALA A 673 39.73 25.48 -15.41
N SER A 674 40.42 26.33 -16.18
CA SER A 674 40.52 27.77 -15.88
C SER A 674 40.23 28.62 -17.10
N GLN A 675 39.55 29.75 -16.92
CA GLN A 675 39.21 30.66 -18.01
C GLN A 675 39.62 32.10 -17.68
N PRO A 676 40.26 32.85 -18.59
CA PRO A 676 40.50 34.28 -18.38
C PRO A 676 39.19 35.08 -18.40
N VAL A 677 39.02 35.96 -17.43
CA VAL A 677 37.82 36.80 -17.25
C VAL A 677 38.20 38.27 -17.06
N ALA A 678 37.26 39.17 -17.35
CA ALA A 678 37.42 40.60 -17.13
C ALA A 678 37.48 40.93 -15.64
N CYS A 679 38.55 41.59 -15.19
CA CYS A 679 38.75 41.91 -13.78
C CYS A 679 37.67 42.82 -13.17
N ASP A 680 36.93 43.58 -13.99
CA ASP A 680 35.95 44.58 -13.54
C ASP A 680 34.50 44.07 -13.61
N SER A 681 34.24 42.97 -14.32
CA SER A 681 32.87 42.44 -14.56
C SER A 681 32.72 40.93 -14.43
N GLY A 682 33.81 40.16 -14.31
CA GLY A 682 33.78 38.69 -14.29
C GLY A 682 33.39 38.04 -15.62
N ALA A 683 33.15 38.83 -16.68
CA ALA A 683 32.73 38.32 -17.98
C ALA A 683 33.89 37.56 -18.68
N PRO A 684 33.62 36.42 -19.35
CA PRO A 684 34.63 35.69 -20.12
C PRO A 684 35.32 36.55 -21.18
N LEU A 685 36.66 36.43 -21.32
CA LEU A 685 37.45 37.18 -22.30
C LEU A 685 38.02 36.31 -23.44
N ASP A 686 38.15 35.00 -23.26
CA ASP A 686 38.71 34.03 -24.22
C ASP A 686 38.22 32.58 -23.90
N ASP A 687 38.58 31.61 -24.75
CA ASP A 687 38.25 30.17 -24.60
C ASP A 687 38.85 29.55 -23.31
N ILE A 688 38.22 28.49 -22.80
CA ILE A 688 38.59 27.82 -21.54
C ILE A 688 39.92 27.06 -21.69
N GLU A 689 40.91 27.41 -20.87
CA GLU A 689 42.19 26.70 -20.77
C GLU A 689 42.04 25.48 -19.84
N GLN A 690 42.24 24.27 -20.36
CA GLN A 690 42.31 23.08 -19.52
C GLN A 690 43.54 23.15 -18.61
N THR A 691 43.38 22.87 -17.32
CA THR A 691 44.55 22.67 -16.48
C THR A 691 45.20 21.34 -16.88
N VAL A 692 46.51 21.36 -17.14
CA VAL A 692 47.26 20.22 -17.71
C VAL A 692 46.98 18.90 -16.98
N SER A 693 46.45 17.91 -17.72
CA SER A 693 46.37 16.50 -17.28
C SER A 693 47.79 15.88 -17.15
N PRO A 694 47.99 14.89 -16.27
CA PRO A 694 49.15 14.82 -15.39
C PRO A 694 50.42 14.27 -16.03
N GLY A 695 51.45 15.11 -16.04
CA GLY A 695 52.84 14.68 -15.93
C GLY A 695 53.47 14.93 -14.56
N ASN A 696 52.81 15.67 -13.64
CA ASN A 696 53.26 15.98 -12.25
C ASN A 696 52.26 16.90 -11.49
N ALA A 697 50.95 16.61 -11.52
CA ALA A 697 49.96 17.24 -10.63
C ALA A 697 49.44 16.18 -9.66
N THR A 698 49.57 16.42 -8.36
CA THR A 698 49.19 15.47 -7.31
C THR A 698 47.91 15.94 -6.65
N LEU A 699 46.82 15.19 -6.83
CA LEU A 699 45.68 15.24 -5.92
C LEU A 699 46.01 14.34 -4.72
N THR A 700 45.72 14.82 -3.52
CA THR A 700 45.89 14.07 -2.27
C THR A 700 44.71 14.30 -1.36
N TYR A 701 44.42 13.36 -0.46
CA TYR A 701 43.38 13.46 0.57
C TYR A 701 44.02 13.36 1.97
N ASP A 702 43.58 14.22 2.89
CA ASP A 702 43.95 14.19 4.31
C ASP A 702 42.74 13.81 5.18
N PRO A 703 42.73 12.60 5.78
CA PRO A 703 41.63 12.14 6.61
C PRO A 703 41.51 12.87 7.96
N ALA A 704 42.56 13.56 8.43
CA ALA A 704 42.51 14.27 9.71
C ALA A 704 41.73 15.59 9.62
N THR A 705 41.79 16.23 8.44
CA THR A 705 41.09 17.50 8.19
C THR A 705 39.88 17.36 7.27
N ASP A 706 39.64 16.14 6.76
CA ASP A 706 38.66 15.83 5.72
C ASP A 706 38.82 16.73 4.48
N GLN A 707 40.03 16.81 3.92
CA GLN A 707 40.31 17.72 2.80
C GLN A 707 41.10 17.07 1.67
N TYR A 708 40.64 17.34 0.46
CA TYR A 708 41.39 17.19 -0.77
C TYR A 708 42.31 18.38 -0.99
N THR A 709 43.50 18.14 -1.54
CA THR A 709 44.41 19.18 -2.02
C THR A 709 44.80 18.90 -3.48
N TYR A 710 44.33 19.75 -4.39
CA TYR A 710 44.76 19.79 -5.79
C TYR A 710 45.80 20.90 -5.99
N VAL A 711 46.98 20.56 -6.49
CA VAL A 711 48.06 21.55 -6.72
C VAL A 711 47.96 22.13 -8.13
N TRP A 712 47.34 23.31 -8.26
CA TRP A 712 47.17 24.02 -9.52
C TRP A 712 48.42 24.84 -9.89
N LYS A 713 49.11 24.49 -10.98
CA LYS A 713 50.28 25.24 -11.49
C LYS A 713 49.83 26.34 -12.43
N THR A 714 50.22 27.57 -12.12
CA THR A 714 49.86 28.77 -12.90
C THR A 714 51.04 29.25 -13.75
N THR A 715 50.78 30.09 -14.76
CA THR A 715 51.82 30.58 -15.68
C THR A 715 52.24 32.02 -15.34
N LYS A 716 53.53 32.35 -15.51
CA LYS A 716 54.04 33.72 -15.25
C LYS A 716 53.42 34.79 -16.15
N SER A 717 52.93 34.40 -17.33
CA SER A 717 52.27 35.31 -18.28
C SER A 717 50.92 35.81 -17.80
N TRP A 718 50.32 35.18 -16.79
CA TRP A 718 49.04 35.60 -16.19
C TRP A 718 49.17 36.80 -15.25
N ALA A 719 50.38 37.37 -15.06
CA ALA A 719 50.52 38.56 -14.21
C ALA A 719 49.66 39.72 -14.75
N GLY A 720 48.76 40.25 -13.91
CA GLY A 720 47.84 41.31 -14.26
C GLY A 720 46.49 40.87 -14.86
N THR A 721 46.24 39.57 -15.02
CA THR A 721 44.95 39.02 -15.50
C THR A 721 44.06 38.52 -14.36
N CYS A 722 42.78 38.29 -14.66
CA CYS A 722 41.84 37.61 -13.78
C CYS A 722 41.37 36.31 -14.43
N HIS A 723 41.17 35.27 -13.62
CA HIS A 723 40.77 33.95 -14.09
C HIS A 723 39.66 33.37 -13.21
N HIS A 724 38.73 32.66 -13.83
CA HIS A 724 37.74 31.83 -13.17
C HIS A 724 38.26 30.39 -13.16
N LEU A 725 38.46 29.80 -11.98
CA LEU A 725 38.81 28.39 -11.84
C LEU A 725 37.52 27.60 -11.62
N THR A 726 37.28 26.62 -12.47
CA THR A 726 36.13 25.73 -12.40
C THR A 726 36.58 24.31 -12.09
N VAL A 727 36.09 23.77 -10.98
CA VAL A 727 36.28 22.40 -10.54
C VAL A 727 34.99 21.64 -10.82
N THR A 728 35.05 20.72 -11.78
CA THR A 728 33.96 19.81 -12.13
C THR A 728 34.32 18.42 -11.64
N PHE A 729 33.47 17.85 -10.81
CA PHE A 729 33.65 16.51 -10.30
C PHE A 729 33.03 15.47 -11.24
N ASN A 730 33.47 14.20 -11.15
CA ASN A 730 32.98 13.12 -12.01
C ASN A 730 31.54 12.69 -11.70
N ASP A 731 30.90 13.31 -10.71
CA ASP A 731 29.46 13.23 -10.43
C ASP A 731 28.66 14.37 -11.09
N GLY A 732 29.31 15.17 -11.95
CA GLY A 732 28.70 16.27 -12.70
C GLY A 732 28.58 17.58 -11.93
N THR A 733 28.89 17.61 -10.63
CA THR A 733 28.83 18.85 -9.84
C THR A 733 29.97 19.80 -10.20
N GLN A 734 29.68 21.10 -10.14
CA GLN A 734 30.62 22.15 -10.52
C GLN A 734 30.71 23.23 -9.45
N HIS A 735 31.95 23.59 -9.10
CA HIS A 735 32.26 24.63 -8.12
C HIS A 735 33.36 25.52 -8.65
N SER A 736 33.33 26.81 -8.32
CA SER A 736 34.29 27.76 -8.87
C SER A 736 34.81 28.78 -7.89
N ALA A 737 35.98 29.33 -8.21
CA ALA A 737 36.65 30.37 -7.45
C ALA A 737 37.33 31.37 -8.40
N ASP A 738 37.22 32.66 -8.08
CA ASP A 738 37.82 33.73 -8.87
C ASP A 738 39.22 34.07 -8.38
N PHE A 739 40.13 34.36 -9.32
CA PHE A 739 41.52 34.70 -9.06
C PHE A 739 41.93 35.98 -9.76
N LYS A 740 42.75 36.80 -9.08
CA LYS A 740 43.48 37.93 -9.65
C LYS A 740 44.98 37.68 -9.49
N PHE A 741 45.72 37.72 -10.60
CA PHE A 741 47.15 37.41 -10.61
C PHE A 741 48.00 38.69 -10.57
N LYS A 742 49.03 38.68 -9.70
CA LYS A 742 50.00 39.78 -9.55
C LYS A 742 51.45 39.34 -9.78
#